data_AF-A0A2H5WYX6-F1
#
_entry.id   AF-A0A2H5WYX6-F1
#
_cell.length_a   1.000
_cell.length_b   1.000
_cell.length_c   1.000
_cell.angle_alpha   90.00
_cell.angle_beta   90.00
_cell.angle_gamma   90.00
#
_symmetry.space_group_name_H-M   'P 1'
#
loop_
_entity.id
_entity.type
_entity.pdbx_description
1 polymer ?
#
loop_
_entity_poly.entity_id
_entity_poly.type
_entity_poly.pdbx_seq_one_letter_code
_entity_poly.pdbx_strand_id
1 'polypeptide(L)'
;MRMPLTGWLAASMLLTLWAQGEPTRPVSFRLVLDSPAHQVYLAGTFNEWQYRRHPMQTTDGGRTWTLTLPLPPGAHQYKFVIDGTKWRTDPKAPVIDDGNGNLNSVVWVEPDGYNRPARLGDGQITRSAIQHQPSDLRDRNPVNGTLYLRLRARKNDVQEVLLYYCHNGRLHTLRMMPAAQDALYTYYRAALPEAEIEYLFALRDGALTLWLTPDGLQKGQDTPRHRFHHRVGENRFDVPDWVQDAVFYQILPDRFYNADPSNDPPNDQPIDFTGRIEGDRFYGGDLKGIRTKLDYLRELGVDALYMNPVFASVSHHNYDVDDYERVDPQLGTEEDLRQLVDALHANGMRLILDGVFNHAGIYFFAFQDLLQHQEQSPFRSWFYVERFPVKVEWNPPYWAWWNIPYMPKLRHENPLVRRYLLNVVERWTREFALDGWRLDVPNEVPDLFWREFRPLVRKINPQAVIIGEIWGDAGHWLQGDMFDSVMNYLWRGAVLDWIAHRRIQPSQFDQRIQTLLIRYPRQSLYAMYNMLSSHDTPRFRRECGGDLRRVKLGFLLQMTAIGAPAIYYGDEIGLDGGGTPDNRRPMHWELTDEERALLSYVKRLIAVRKATPALRRGEWQTLRVDDARNLYAFARVIREPQPPAKAASGDIAVILINNGEQPQTIELPMPHGIPAWQIAAATHDFGQESLPARKGQLILSMPPLSGAILVPAPYPLTGGTEQ
;
A
#
# COMPACT_ATOMS: atom_id res chain seq x y z
N MET A 1 -2.99 59.47 -28.63
CA MET A 1 -4.43 59.15 -28.53
C MET A 1 -4.58 58.08 -27.46
N ARG A 2 -5.14 58.44 -26.30
CA ARG A 2 -5.36 57.57 -25.12
C ARG A 2 -6.79 57.05 -25.14
N MET A 3 -7.01 55.75 -24.92
CA MET A 3 -8.21 55.14 -24.30
C MET A 3 -8.04 53.60 -24.21
N PRO A 4 -8.72 52.88 -23.28
CA PRO A 4 -8.26 52.72 -21.90
C PRO A 4 -8.16 51.26 -21.40
N LEU A 5 -7.44 51.09 -20.28
CA LEU A 5 -7.45 49.89 -19.43
C LEU A 5 -8.82 49.71 -18.75
N THR A 6 -9.52 48.62 -19.04
CA THR A 6 -10.43 47.93 -18.10
C THR A 6 -10.75 46.55 -18.67
N GLY A 7 -10.30 45.48 -18.02
CA GLY A 7 -10.66 44.11 -18.42
C GLY A 7 -9.86 42.94 -17.85
N TRP A 8 -8.94 43.17 -16.90
CA TRP A 8 -8.05 42.11 -16.36
C TRP A 8 -8.13 41.90 -14.84
N LEU A 9 -9.19 42.40 -14.17
CA LEU A 9 -9.35 42.29 -12.71
C LEU A 9 -10.58 41.48 -12.24
N ALA A 10 -11.24 40.74 -13.14
CA ALA A 10 -12.41 39.92 -12.78
C ALA A 10 -12.19 38.39 -12.91
N ALA A 11 -11.03 37.93 -13.41
CA ALA A 11 -10.75 36.50 -13.61
C ALA A 11 -9.87 35.86 -12.51
N SER A 12 -9.39 36.64 -11.54
CA SER A 12 -8.49 36.20 -10.47
C SER A 12 -9.17 36.07 -9.09
N MET A 13 -10.51 36.09 -9.05
CA MET A 13 -11.30 36.00 -7.81
C MET A 13 -12.29 34.82 -7.75
N LEU A 14 -12.16 33.84 -8.65
CA LEU A 14 -13.05 32.66 -8.73
C LEU A 14 -12.31 31.31 -8.76
N LEU A 15 -11.05 31.27 -8.28
CA LEU A 15 -10.22 30.07 -8.17
C LEU A 15 -9.97 29.60 -6.72
N THR A 16 -10.79 30.07 -5.76
CA THR A 16 -10.68 29.75 -4.32
C THR A 16 -12.01 29.29 -3.70
N LEU A 17 -12.77 28.50 -4.44
CA LEU A 17 -13.64 27.48 -3.83
C LEU A 17 -13.31 26.16 -4.54
N TRP A 18 -13.71 25.00 -4.02
CA TRP A 18 -13.36 23.66 -4.53
C TRP A 18 -12.02 23.09 -4.05
N ALA A 19 -11.73 23.33 -2.77
CA ALA A 19 -11.15 22.32 -1.89
C ALA A 19 -11.85 22.44 -0.53
N GLN A 20 -13.16 22.17 -0.47
CA GLN A 20 -13.81 22.07 0.84
C GLN A 20 -13.48 20.70 1.43
N GLY A 21 -12.36 20.65 2.15
CA GLY A 21 -12.17 19.65 3.20
C GLY A 21 -13.33 19.72 4.19
N GLU A 22 -13.60 18.64 4.91
CA GLU A 22 -14.64 18.63 5.92
C GLU A 22 -14.42 19.77 6.94
N PRO A 23 -15.50 20.42 7.43
CA PRO A 23 -15.37 21.45 8.44
C PRO A 23 -14.59 20.91 9.64
N THR A 24 -13.44 21.52 9.91
CA THR A 24 -12.56 21.13 11.01
C THR A 24 -13.17 21.54 12.35
N ARG A 25 -12.98 20.74 13.39
CA ARG A 25 -13.39 21.05 14.76
C ARG A 25 -12.19 21.39 15.63
N PRO A 26 -12.29 22.36 16.56
CA PRO A 26 -11.21 22.65 17.48
C PRO A 26 -10.99 21.49 18.44
N VAL A 27 -9.78 20.93 18.44
CA VAL A 27 -9.34 19.86 19.35
C VAL A 27 -8.25 20.41 20.25
N SER A 28 -8.47 20.35 21.56
CA SER A 28 -7.52 20.86 22.55
C SER A 28 -6.65 19.74 23.10
N PHE A 29 -5.34 19.88 22.89
CA PHE A 29 -4.31 19.00 23.42
C PHE A 29 -3.74 19.62 24.69
N ARG A 30 -3.60 18.82 25.75
CA ARG A 30 -3.07 19.28 27.04
C ARG A 30 -2.11 18.25 27.63
N LEU A 31 -0.87 18.67 27.88
CA LEU A 31 0.15 17.90 28.58
C LEU A 31 0.47 18.55 29.92
N VAL A 32 0.60 17.75 30.97
CA VAL A 32 1.10 18.18 32.29
C VAL A 32 2.34 17.37 32.61
N LEU A 33 3.43 18.06 32.97
CA LEU A 33 4.72 17.48 33.29
C LEU A 33 5.03 17.59 34.78
N ASP A 34 5.71 16.56 35.31
CA ASP A 34 6.15 16.54 36.72
C ASP A 34 7.29 17.54 36.98
N SER A 35 8.09 17.84 35.96
CA SER A 35 9.14 18.86 35.96
C SER A 35 8.95 19.82 34.78
N PRO A 36 9.31 21.12 34.92
CA PRO A 36 9.21 22.08 33.82
C PRO A 36 10.03 21.65 32.61
N ALA A 37 9.48 21.85 31.41
CA ALA A 37 10.21 21.76 30.14
C ALA A 37 10.48 23.16 29.58
N HIS A 38 11.46 23.28 28.69
CA HIS A 38 11.74 24.53 27.98
C HIS A 38 10.78 24.71 26.81
N GLN A 39 10.52 23.65 26.05
CA GLN A 39 9.60 23.65 24.92
C GLN A 39 8.88 22.32 24.79
N VAL A 40 7.60 22.38 24.42
CA VAL A 40 6.83 21.19 24.04
C VAL A 40 6.19 21.44 22.68
N TYR A 41 6.24 20.41 21.83
CA TYR A 41 5.64 20.41 20.51
C TYR A 41 4.60 19.30 20.38
N LEU A 42 3.70 19.46 19.43
CA LEU A 42 2.74 18.43 19.04
C LEU A 42 3.11 17.87 17.66
N ALA A 43 3.28 16.57 17.56
CA ALA A 43 3.46 15.86 16.30
C ALA A 43 2.33 14.85 16.10
N GLY A 44 1.90 14.67 14.86
CA GLY A 44 0.88 13.70 14.53
C GLY A 44 0.59 13.63 13.03
N THR A 45 -0.40 12.83 12.70
CA THR A 45 -0.88 12.64 11.32
C THR A 45 -1.23 13.95 10.60
N PHE A 46 -1.74 14.95 11.32
CA PHE A 46 -2.12 16.28 10.80
C PHE A 46 -0.94 17.22 10.52
N ASN A 47 0.30 16.85 10.83
CA ASN A 47 1.49 17.60 10.45
C ASN A 47 2.64 16.71 9.96
N GLU A 48 2.30 15.52 9.44
CA GLU A 48 3.26 14.54 8.93
C GLU A 48 4.37 14.23 9.96
N TRP A 49 4.02 14.24 11.24
CA TRP A 49 4.95 14.05 12.36
C TRP A 49 6.08 15.09 12.45
N GLN A 50 6.02 16.18 11.69
CA GLN A 50 6.99 17.29 11.73
C GLN A 50 6.70 18.20 12.94
N TYR A 51 7.15 17.77 14.12
CA TYR A 51 6.81 18.41 15.41
C TYR A 51 7.08 19.92 15.46
N ARG A 52 8.13 20.41 14.78
CA ARG A 52 8.49 21.84 14.77
C ARG A 52 7.41 22.74 14.17
N ARG A 53 6.45 22.19 13.42
CA ARG A 53 5.32 22.95 12.86
C ARG A 53 4.30 23.40 13.92
N HIS A 54 4.21 22.73 15.07
CA HIS A 54 3.17 22.97 16.08
C HIS A 54 3.75 23.09 17.50
N PRO A 55 4.43 24.21 17.84
CA PRO A 55 4.83 24.49 19.21
C PRO A 55 3.61 24.72 20.12
N MET A 56 3.64 24.17 21.32
CA MET A 56 2.60 24.34 22.34
C MET A 56 2.86 25.58 23.21
N GLN A 57 1.83 26.08 23.87
CA GLN A 57 1.90 27.24 24.76
C GLN A 57 1.80 26.82 26.23
N THR A 58 2.51 27.52 27.13
CA THR A 58 2.46 27.31 28.59
C THR A 58 2.09 28.60 29.32
N THR A 59 1.38 28.47 30.44
CA THR A 59 0.96 29.60 31.29
C THR A 59 1.44 29.48 32.75
N ASP A 60 2.14 28.41 33.11
CA ASP A 60 2.47 28.06 34.50
C ASP A 60 3.96 27.71 34.71
N GLY A 61 4.84 28.37 33.95
CA GLY A 61 6.29 28.19 34.08
C GLY A 61 6.81 26.87 33.48
N GLY A 62 6.13 26.34 32.45
CA GLY A 62 6.62 25.20 31.68
C GLY A 62 6.15 23.82 32.15
N ARG A 63 5.13 23.74 33.02
CA ARG A 63 4.58 22.46 33.51
C ARG A 63 3.35 22.01 32.73
N THR A 64 2.43 22.93 32.45
CA THR A 64 1.24 22.69 31.65
C THR A 64 1.42 23.29 30.27
N TRP A 65 1.24 22.46 29.25
CA TRP A 65 1.34 22.84 27.84
C TRP A 65 0.02 22.56 27.14
N THR A 66 -0.44 23.53 26.35
CA THR A 66 -1.70 23.45 25.61
C THR A 66 -1.54 23.90 24.17
N LEU A 67 -2.33 23.28 23.29
CA LEU A 67 -2.48 23.69 21.91
C LEU A 67 -3.86 23.26 21.43
N THR A 68 -4.58 24.17 20.78
CA THR A 68 -5.86 23.84 20.14
C THR A 68 -5.67 23.90 18.63
N LEU A 69 -5.94 22.80 17.94
CA LEU A 69 -5.85 22.71 16.49
C LEU A 69 -7.22 22.44 15.86
N PRO A 70 -7.54 23.08 14.73
CA PRO A 70 -8.66 22.66 13.90
C PRO A 70 -8.31 21.33 13.22
N LEU A 71 -9.02 20.25 13.56
CA LEU A 71 -8.83 18.92 12.95
C LEU A 71 -10.10 18.49 12.21
N PRO A 72 -9.99 17.88 11.01
CA PRO A 72 -11.15 17.32 10.31
C PRO A 72 -11.68 16.09 11.06
N PRO A 73 -12.94 15.68 10.83
CA PRO A 73 -13.45 14.44 11.38
C PRO A 73 -12.61 13.21 11.01
N GLY A 74 -12.52 12.26 11.94
CA GLY A 74 -11.70 11.05 11.80
C GLY A 74 -10.77 10.80 12.98
N ALA A 75 -9.94 9.76 12.84
CA ALA A 75 -8.91 9.40 13.81
C ALA A 75 -7.61 10.13 13.48
N HIS A 76 -7.05 10.82 14.48
CA HIS A 76 -5.77 11.51 14.36
C HIS A 76 -4.79 10.94 15.37
N GLN A 77 -3.70 10.35 14.88
CA GLN A 77 -2.62 9.91 15.76
C GLN A 77 -1.70 11.07 16.12
N TYR A 78 -1.19 11.12 17.35
CA TYR A 78 -0.28 12.16 17.85
C TYR A 78 0.62 11.72 19.00
N LYS A 79 1.68 12.51 19.24
CA LYS A 79 2.59 12.48 20.39
C LYS A 79 3.00 13.89 20.78
N PHE A 80 3.42 14.05 22.02
CA PHE A 80 4.12 15.23 22.50
C PHE A 80 5.64 15.06 22.34
N VAL A 81 6.33 16.10 21.89
CA VAL A 81 7.80 16.14 21.80
C VAL A 81 8.31 17.18 22.77
N ILE A 82 8.95 16.72 23.85
CA ILE A 82 9.47 17.55 24.94
C ILE A 82 10.94 17.86 24.66
N ASP A 83 11.29 19.15 24.68
CA ASP A 83 12.62 19.71 24.42
C ASP A 83 13.26 19.17 23.12
N GLY A 84 12.42 18.90 22.11
CA GLY A 84 12.83 18.44 20.78
C GLY A 84 13.39 17.01 20.71
N THR A 85 13.45 16.28 21.83
CA THR A 85 14.15 14.99 21.92
C THR A 85 13.32 13.86 22.53
N LYS A 86 12.40 14.17 23.46
CA LYS A 86 11.63 13.16 24.18
C LYS A 86 10.21 13.05 23.63
N TRP A 87 9.93 11.95 22.96
CA TRP A 87 8.61 11.64 22.40
C TRP A 87 7.75 10.91 23.43
N ARG A 88 6.54 11.41 23.70
CA ARG A 88 5.64 10.87 24.73
C ARG A 88 4.22 10.78 24.22
N THR A 89 3.55 9.66 24.51
CA THR A 89 2.10 9.52 24.32
C THR A 89 1.34 10.34 25.36
N ASP A 90 0.14 10.76 25.01
CA ASP A 90 -0.83 11.30 25.96
C ASP A 90 -1.34 10.18 26.88
N PRO A 91 -1.08 10.24 28.20
CA PRO A 91 -1.52 9.21 29.13
C PRO A 91 -3.04 9.15 29.32
N LYS A 92 -3.79 10.15 28.82
CA LYS A 92 -5.26 10.20 28.91
C LYS A 92 -5.96 9.75 27.63
N ALA A 93 -5.22 9.58 26.54
CA ALA A 93 -5.77 9.17 25.27
C ALA A 93 -5.58 7.66 25.05
N PRO A 94 -6.49 6.99 24.31
CA PRO A 94 -6.21 5.66 23.80
C PRO A 94 -4.96 5.69 22.92
N VAL A 95 -4.22 4.58 22.88
CA VAL A 95 -3.06 4.42 22.01
C VAL A 95 -3.32 3.38 20.93
N ILE A 96 -2.71 3.59 19.76
CA ILE A 96 -2.69 2.64 18.65
C ILE A 96 -1.23 2.39 18.24
N ASP A 97 -0.92 1.15 17.87
CA ASP A 97 0.34 0.82 17.21
C ASP A 97 0.28 1.30 15.75
N ASP A 98 1.31 2.00 15.29
CA ASP A 98 1.40 2.47 13.90
C ASP A 98 1.89 1.42 12.90
N GLY A 99 2.12 0.19 13.34
CA GLY A 99 2.62 -0.90 12.51
C GLY A 99 4.15 -1.01 12.51
N ASN A 100 4.85 -0.05 13.13
CA ASN A 100 6.31 -0.05 13.29
C ASN A 100 6.72 -0.34 14.75
N GLY A 101 5.79 -0.80 15.60
CA GLY A 101 6.03 -1.05 17.02
C GLY A 101 6.03 0.23 17.87
N ASN A 102 5.64 1.37 17.30
CA ASN A 102 5.48 2.61 18.02
C ASN A 102 4.01 2.79 18.43
N LEU A 103 3.79 3.02 19.73
CA LEU A 103 2.47 3.39 20.23
C LEU A 103 2.25 4.89 20.11
N ASN A 104 1.17 5.31 19.48
CA ASN A 104 0.77 6.69 19.29
C ASN A 104 -0.59 6.97 19.94
N SER A 105 -0.79 8.13 20.53
CA SER A 105 -2.10 8.52 21.07
C SER A 105 -3.06 8.82 19.93
N VAL A 106 -4.35 8.52 20.11
CA VAL A 106 -5.38 8.79 19.10
C VAL A 106 -6.47 9.67 19.67
N VAL A 107 -6.81 10.72 18.92
CA VAL A 107 -8.03 11.49 19.16
C VAL A 107 -9.01 11.25 18.01
N TRP A 108 -10.27 11.01 18.37
CA TRP A 108 -11.37 10.87 17.42
C TRP A 108 -12.16 12.15 17.35
N VAL A 109 -12.26 12.72 16.16
CA VAL A 109 -13.06 13.91 15.89
C VAL A 109 -14.33 13.45 15.20
N GLU A 110 -15.46 13.56 15.89
CA GLU A 110 -16.76 13.22 15.30
C GLU A 110 -17.28 14.36 14.40
N PRO A 111 -17.95 14.03 13.28
CA PRO A 111 -18.65 15.03 12.47
C PRO A 111 -19.83 15.65 13.23
N ASP A 112 -20.31 16.78 12.74
CA ASP A 112 -21.56 17.37 13.24
C ASP A 112 -22.72 16.37 13.12
N GLY A 113 -23.68 16.39 14.06
CA GLY A 113 -24.83 15.48 14.04
C GLY A 113 -24.59 14.06 14.55
N TYR A 114 -23.38 13.74 15.05
CA TYR A 114 -23.07 12.45 15.68
C TYR A 114 -23.46 12.36 17.16
N ASN A 115 -24.00 13.44 17.72
CA ASN A 115 -24.45 13.59 19.11
C ASN A 115 -25.60 12.65 19.56
N ARG A 116 -26.14 11.83 18.66
CA ARG A 116 -27.11 10.77 18.95
C ARG A 116 -26.73 9.48 18.21
N PRO A 117 -27.02 8.27 18.74
CA PRO A 117 -26.79 7.02 18.02
C PRO A 117 -27.63 6.94 16.73
N ALA A 118 -27.03 6.44 15.64
CA ALA A 118 -27.74 6.14 14.39
C ALA A 118 -28.58 4.86 14.54
N ARG A 119 -29.78 4.84 13.93
CA ARG A 119 -30.66 3.66 13.88
C ARG A 119 -31.36 3.58 12.53
N LEU A 120 -31.22 2.43 11.88
CA LEU A 120 -31.92 2.15 10.63
C LEU A 120 -33.45 2.20 10.83
N GLY A 121 -34.13 2.99 10.02
CA GLY A 121 -35.58 3.13 9.98
C GLY A 121 -36.15 4.14 10.95
N ASP A 122 -35.32 4.97 11.59
CA ASP A 122 -35.76 5.99 12.54
C ASP A 122 -36.24 7.30 11.86
N GLY A 123 -36.08 7.40 10.55
CA GLY A 123 -36.49 8.55 9.75
C GLY A 123 -35.53 9.74 9.84
N GLN A 124 -34.31 9.55 10.32
CA GLN A 124 -33.36 10.63 10.59
C GLN A 124 -31.96 10.35 10.04
N ILE A 125 -31.63 10.99 8.92
CA ILE A 125 -30.32 10.84 8.29
C ILE A 125 -29.39 12.02 8.64
N THR A 126 -28.16 11.69 9.05
CA THR A 126 -27.08 12.61 9.41
C THR A 126 -26.48 13.25 8.16
N ARG A 127 -26.94 14.46 7.82
CA ARG A 127 -26.62 15.17 6.57
C ARG A 127 -25.13 15.41 6.35
N SER A 128 -24.41 15.78 7.40
CA SER A 128 -22.95 16.03 7.41
C SER A 128 -22.12 14.81 7.04
N ALA A 129 -22.67 13.60 7.18
CA ALA A 129 -21.98 12.35 6.86
C ALA A 129 -22.15 11.94 5.40
N ILE A 130 -23.06 12.57 4.66
CA ILE A 130 -23.36 12.23 3.27
C ILE A 130 -22.35 12.92 2.36
N GLN A 131 -21.61 12.16 1.56
CA GLN A 131 -20.66 12.71 0.61
C GLN A 131 -20.56 11.90 -0.68
N HIS A 132 -20.52 12.65 -1.79
CA HIS A 132 -20.06 12.21 -3.10
C HIS A 132 -19.39 13.41 -3.79
N GLN A 133 -18.13 13.28 -4.18
CA GLN A 133 -17.37 14.31 -4.88
C GLN A 133 -16.89 13.77 -6.23
N PRO A 134 -17.48 14.19 -7.37
CA PRO A 134 -17.11 13.66 -8.69
C PRO A 134 -15.63 13.88 -9.10
N SER A 135 -14.93 14.84 -8.49
CA SER A 135 -13.50 15.06 -8.70
C SER A 135 -12.61 14.09 -7.92
N ASP A 136 -13.13 13.44 -6.88
CA ASP A 136 -12.39 12.46 -6.10
C ASP A 136 -12.40 11.10 -6.82
N LEU A 137 -11.20 10.59 -7.14
CA LEU A 137 -11.00 9.29 -7.79
C LEU A 137 -11.53 8.11 -6.98
N ARG A 138 -11.90 8.30 -5.71
CA ARG A 138 -12.54 7.28 -4.88
C ARG A 138 -14.07 7.29 -5.02
N ASP A 139 -14.65 8.43 -5.41
CA ASP A 139 -16.09 8.64 -5.52
C ASP A 139 -16.61 8.47 -6.95
N ARG A 140 -15.84 8.88 -7.96
CA ARG A 140 -16.14 8.68 -9.38
C ARG A 140 -14.90 8.16 -10.08
N ASN A 141 -14.92 6.86 -10.38
CA ASN A 141 -13.74 6.13 -10.80
C ASN A 141 -14.01 5.29 -12.06
N PRO A 142 -13.66 5.77 -13.26
CA PRO A 142 -13.65 4.96 -14.46
C PRO A 142 -12.35 4.15 -14.53
N VAL A 143 -12.48 2.82 -14.60
CA VAL A 143 -11.35 1.89 -14.81
C VAL A 143 -11.82 0.70 -15.64
N ASN A 144 -11.01 0.31 -16.63
CA ASN A 144 -11.22 -0.88 -17.46
C ASN A 144 -12.65 -0.99 -18.03
N GLY A 145 -13.20 0.12 -18.52
CA GLY A 145 -14.54 0.18 -19.10
C GLY A 145 -15.69 0.07 -18.07
N THR A 146 -15.40 0.17 -16.78
CA THR A 146 -16.39 0.21 -15.70
C THR A 146 -16.29 1.54 -14.94
N LEU A 147 -17.42 2.22 -14.79
CA LEU A 147 -17.58 3.39 -13.92
C LEU A 147 -18.03 2.93 -12.54
N TYR A 148 -17.22 3.20 -11.53
CA TYR A 148 -17.59 3.04 -10.13
C TYR A 148 -18.02 4.37 -9.53
N LEU A 149 -19.20 4.36 -8.89
CA LEU A 149 -19.73 5.48 -8.15
C LEU A 149 -19.84 5.11 -6.67
N ARG A 150 -19.26 5.93 -5.79
CA ARG A 150 -19.32 5.75 -4.34
C ARG A 150 -20.16 6.84 -3.69
N LEU A 151 -20.92 6.48 -2.68
CA LEU A 151 -21.59 7.39 -1.76
C LEU A 151 -21.21 7.02 -0.33
N ARG A 152 -20.76 7.99 0.46
CA ARG A 152 -20.55 7.82 1.89
C ARG A 152 -21.79 8.26 2.67
N ALA A 153 -22.14 7.55 3.74
CA ALA A 153 -23.12 7.99 4.75
C ALA A 153 -22.69 7.52 6.14
N ARG A 154 -23.35 8.03 7.20
CA ARG A 154 -23.09 7.58 8.57
C ARG A 154 -23.39 6.09 8.72
N LYS A 155 -22.54 5.38 9.47
CA LYS A 155 -22.71 3.95 9.73
C LYS A 155 -24.06 3.68 10.40
N ASN A 156 -24.80 2.70 9.89
CA ASN A 156 -26.13 2.27 10.37
C ASN A 156 -27.22 3.37 10.36
N ASP A 157 -27.10 4.38 9.49
CA ASP A 157 -28.00 5.55 9.46
C ASP A 157 -28.91 5.61 8.22
N VAL A 158 -28.69 4.73 7.23
CA VAL A 158 -29.44 4.73 5.96
C VAL A 158 -29.82 3.29 5.59
N GLN A 159 -31.13 3.02 5.49
CA GLN A 159 -31.68 1.70 5.11
C GLN A 159 -31.41 1.35 3.65
N GLU A 160 -31.55 2.32 2.74
CA GLU A 160 -31.42 2.10 1.31
C GLU A 160 -30.76 3.29 0.62
N VAL A 161 -29.78 3.00 -0.25
CA VAL A 161 -29.19 3.97 -1.17
C VAL A 161 -29.49 3.51 -2.59
N LEU A 162 -30.12 4.38 -3.38
CA LEU A 162 -30.42 4.15 -4.78
C LEU A 162 -29.64 5.14 -5.65
N LEU A 163 -29.01 4.63 -6.70
CA LEU A 163 -28.47 5.41 -7.80
C LEU A 163 -29.55 5.53 -8.88
N TYR A 164 -29.93 6.76 -9.20
CA TYR A 164 -30.73 7.07 -10.37
C TYR A 164 -29.78 7.60 -11.45
N TYR A 165 -29.76 6.98 -12.62
CA TYR A 165 -28.91 7.42 -13.73
C TYR A 165 -29.65 7.39 -15.06
N CYS A 166 -29.42 8.42 -15.88
CA CYS A 166 -29.90 8.50 -17.25
C CYS A 166 -28.80 8.02 -18.19
N HIS A 167 -29.12 7.05 -19.04
CA HIS A 167 -28.25 6.59 -20.12
C HIS A 167 -29.08 6.48 -21.40
N ASN A 168 -28.61 7.05 -22.51
CA ASN A 168 -29.34 7.11 -23.79
C ASN A 168 -30.79 7.62 -23.66
N GLY A 169 -31.01 8.64 -22.82
CA GLY A 169 -32.32 9.24 -22.57
C GLY A 169 -33.29 8.39 -21.72
N ARG A 170 -32.86 7.23 -21.22
CA ARG A 170 -33.66 6.37 -20.34
C ARG A 170 -33.17 6.48 -18.90
N LEU A 171 -34.12 6.62 -17.97
CA LEU A 171 -33.84 6.62 -16.53
C LEU A 171 -33.78 5.19 -16.01
N HIS A 172 -32.69 4.87 -15.33
CA HIS A 172 -32.45 3.61 -14.66
C HIS A 172 -32.33 3.85 -13.15
N THR A 173 -32.65 2.82 -12.37
CA THR A 173 -32.49 2.83 -10.91
C THR A 173 -31.72 1.59 -10.49
N LEU A 174 -30.68 1.77 -9.68
CA LEU A 174 -29.84 0.70 -9.15
C LEU A 174 -29.72 0.85 -7.64
N ARG A 175 -29.97 -0.23 -6.90
CA ARG A 175 -29.66 -0.25 -5.47
C ARG A 175 -28.14 -0.37 -5.26
N MET A 176 -27.58 0.58 -4.52
CA MET A 176 -26.16 0.53 -4.15
C MET A 176 -25.97 -0.38 -2.95
N MET A 177 -24.90 -1.17 -2.97
CA MET A 177 -24.57 -2.10 -1.89
C MET A 177 -23.46 -1.51 -1.01
N PRO A 178 -23.47 -1.78 0.31
CA PRO A 178 -22.31 -1.49 1.16
C PRO A 178 -21.07 -2.19 0.60
N ALA A 179 -20.04 -1.40 0.29
CA ALA A 179 -18.76 -1.89 -0.22
C ALA A 179 -17.70 -1.97 0.88
N ALA A 180 -17.79 -1.08 1.87
CA ALA A 180 -16.92 -1.07 3.04
C ALA A 180 -17.49 -0.21 4.17
N GLN A 181 -16.93 -0.37 5.37
CA GLN A 181 -17.32 0.39 6.57
C GLN A 181 -16.11 0.72 7.43
N ASP A 182 -16.13 1.90 8.06
CA ASP A 182 -15.17 2.25 9.12
C ASP A 182 -15.88 2.47 10.46
N ALA A 183 -15.25 3.22 11.38
CA ALA A 183 -15.83 3.53 12.69
C ALA A 183 -17.03 4.50 12.59
N LEU A 184 -17.05 5.39 11.59
CA LEU A 184 -17.99 6.50 11.47
C LEU A 184 -18.98 6.31 10.32
N TYR A 185 -18.56 5.64 9.24
CA TYR A 185 -19.23 5.68 7.95
C TYR A 185 -19.45 4.30 7.32
N THR A 186 -20.51 4.20 6.53
CA THR A 186 -20.72 3.16 5.51
C THR A 186 -20.49 3.76 4.14
N TYR A 187 -19.75 3.06 3.28
CA TYR A 187 -19.48 3.45 1.91
C TYR A 187 -20.25 2.52 0.97
N TYR A 188 -21.19 3.08 0.23
CA TYR A 188 -22.00 2.38 -0.75
C TYR A 188 -21.37 2.52 -2.13
N ARG A 189 -21.44 1.48 -2.96
CA ARG A 189 -20.90 1.51 -4.31
C ARG A 189 -21.90 0.97 -5.34
N ALA A 190 -21.83 1.55 -6.54
CA ALA A 190 -22.40 1.04 -7.77
C ALA A 190 -21.28 0.85 -8.80
N ALA A 191 -21.43 -0.15 -9.65
CA ALA A 191 -20.58 -0.39 -10.81
C ALA A 191 -21.49 -0.41 -12.06
N LEU A 192 -21.11 0.36 -13.07
CA LEU A 192 -21.83 0.49 -14.34
C LEU A 192 -20.82 0.34 -15.48
N PRO A 193 -21.21 -0.12 -16.68
CA PRO A 193 -20.39 0.10 -17.86
C PRO A 193 -20.05 1.59 -18.00
N GLU A 194 -18.78 1.91 -18.34
CA GLU A 194 -18.37 3.31 -18.56
C GLU A 194 -19.11 3.85 -19.78
N ALA A 195 -19.91 4.89 -19.54
CA ALA A 195 -20.68 5.57 -20.58
C ALA A 195 -21.01 6.99 -20.12
N GLU A 196 -21.39 7.85 -21.06
CA GLU A 196 -21.97 9.13 -20.70
C GLU A 196 -23.28 8.92 -19.94
N ILE A 197 -23.31 9.46 -18.72
CA ILE A 197 -24.48 9.36 -17.84
C ILE A 197 -24.70 10.66 -17.07
N GLU A 198 -25.98 10.88 -16.73
CA GLU A 198 -26.39 11.86 -15.74
C GLU A 198 -26.96 11.14 -14.53
N TYR A 199 -26.51 11.44 -13.31
CA TYR A 199 -26.89 10.65 -12.15
C TYR A 199 -27.12 11.47 -10.88
N LEU A 200 -27.81 10.85 -9.92
CA LEU A 200 -28.09 11.38 -8.59
C LEU A 200 -28.39 10.24 -7.62
N PHE A 201 -28.35 10.52 -6.31
CA PHE A 201 -28.55 9.50 -5.28
C PHE A 201 -29.83 9.77 -4.50
N ALA A 202 -30.58 8.72 -4.18
CA ALA A 202 -31.64 8.76 -3.17
C ALA A 202 -31.21 7.96 -1.95
N LEU A 203 -31.27 8.57 -0.77
CA LEU A 203 -31.04 7.94 0.53
C LEU A 203 -32.39 7.85 1.24
N ARG A 204 -32.77 6.63 1.65
CA ARG A 204 -34.04 6.36 2.32
C ARG A 204 -33.81 5.78 3.69
N ASP A 205 -34.55 6.31 4.65
CA ASP A 205 -34.61 5.80 6.01
C ASP A 205 -36.01 6.06 6.59
N GLY A 206 -36.73 5.00 6.94
CA GLY A 206 -38.14 5.09 7.33
C GLY A 206 -38.99 5.77 6.26
N ALA A 207 -39.71 6.83 6.64
CA ALA A 207 -40.49 7.65 5.70
C ALA A 207 -39.68 8.78 5.03
N LEU A 208 -38.43 9.00 5.45
CA LEU A 208 -37.58 10.06 4.92
C LEU A 208 -36.91 9.61 3.61
N THR A 209 -37.00 10.47 2.59
CA THR A 209 -36.15 10.39 1.38
C THR A 209 -35.36 11.69 1.27
N LEU A 210 -34.04 11.56 1.13
CA LEU A 210 -33.12 12.63 0.79
C LEU A 210 -32.48 12.35 -0.57
N TRP A 211 -32.39 13.39 -1.39
CA TRP A 211 -31.73 13.35 -2.68
C TRP A 211 -30.40 14.08 -2.60
N LEU A 212 -29.33 13.47 -3.09
CA LEU A 212 -28.05 14.13 -3.31
C LEU A 212 -27.89 14.47 -4.79
N THR A 213 -27.72 15.77 -5.05
CA THR A 213 -27.55 16.37 -6.37
C THR A 213 -26.32 17.29 -6.36
N PRO A 214 -25.88 17.86 -7.50
CA PRO A 214 -24.82 18.88 -7.50
C PRO A 214 -25.12 20.10 -6.61
N ASP A 215 -26.40 20.43 -6.40
CA ASP A 215 -26.82 21.54 -5.52
C ASP A 215 -26.84 21.14 -4.03
N GLY A 216 -26.44 19.92 -3.70
CA GLY A 216 -26.45 19.37 -2.34
C GLY A 216 -27.70 18.54 -2.02
N LEU A 217 -27.99 18.44 -0.71
CA LEU A 217 -29.01 17.55 -0.15
C LEU A 217 -30.40 18.17 -0.11
N GLN A 218 -31.35 17.58 -0.83
CA GLN A 218 -32.73 18.04 -0.92
C GLN A 218 -33.68 17.00 -0.33
N LYS A 219 -34.70 17.42 0.43
CA LYS A 219 -35.76 16.52 0.92
C LYS A 219 -36.94 16.58 -0.05
N GLY A 220 -37.46 15.44 -0.47
CA GLY A 220 -38.62 15.39 -1.37
C GLY A 220 -38.97 13.98 -1.82
N GLN A 221 -40.20 13.80 -2.30
CA GLN A 221 -40.67 12.55 -2.89
C GLN A 221 -40.40 12.49 -4.40
N ASP A 222 -40.44 13.64 -5.07
CA ASP A 222 -40.18 13.75 -6.50
C ASP A 222 -38.68 13.75 -6.81
N THR A 223 -38.32 13.19 -7.97
CA THR A 223 -36.94 13.16 -8.45
C THR A 223 -36.49 14.56 -8.89
N PRO A 224 -35.37 15.09 -8.36
CA PRO A 224 -34.84 16.39 -8.76
C PRO A 224 -34.42 16.46 -10.24
N ARG A 225 -34.34 17.69 -10.77
CA ARG A 225 -33.91 17.94 -12.16
C ARG A 225 -32.40 17.97 -12.34
N HIS A 226 -31.66 18.60 -11.43
CA HIS A 226 -30.21 18.75 -11.55
C HIS A 226 -29.50 17.44 -11.18
N ARG A 227 -28.52 17.06 -12.01
CA ARG A 227 -27.84 15.76 -11.95
C ARG A 227 -26.33 15.95 -12.05
N PHE A 228 -25.57 15.06 -11.42
CA PHE A 228 -24.15 14.93 -11.70
C PHE A 228 -23.96 14.41 -13.13
N HIS A 229 -22.82 14.72 -13.73
CA HIS A 229 -22.47 14.26 -15.06
C HIS A 229 -21.18 13.45 -15.01
N HIS A 230 -21.12 12.41 -15.84
CA HIS A 230 -19.89 11.73 -16.18
C HIS A 230 -19.77 11.64 -17.69
N ARG A 231 -18.59 11.99 -18.20
CA ARG A 231 -18.21 11.81 -19.60
C ARG A 231 -17.09 10.79 -19.69
N VAL A 232 -17.12 10.00 -20.76
CA VAL A 232 -16.07 9.02 -21.05
C VAL A 232 -14.73 9.75 -21.16
N GLY A 233 -13.70 9.24 -20.47
CA GLY A 233 -12.37 9.86 -20.49
C GLY A 233 -12.08 10.86 -19.37
N GLU A 234 -13.09 11.31 -18.61
CA GLU A 234 -12.84 12.17 -17.44
C GLU A 234 -12.29 11.39 -16.25
N ASN A 235 -11.51 12.05 -15.39
CA ASN A 235 -11.03 11.50 -14.11
C ASN A 235 -10.28 10.17 -14.26
N ARG A 236 -9.47 10.04 -15.31
CA ARG A 236 -8.68 8.84 -15.58
C ARG A 236 -7.44 8.77 -14.71
N PHE A 237 -7.30 7.65 -14.04
CA PHE A 237 -6.08 7.22 -13.37
C PHE A 237 -5.73 5.82 -13.85
N ASP A 238 -4.74 5.76 -14.75
CA ASP A 238 -4.34 4.51 -15.38
C ASP A 238 -3.16 3.86 -14.63
N VAL A 239 -3.39 2.66 -14.13
CA VAL A 239 -2.40 1.77 -13.54
C VAL A 239 -2.21 0.58 -14.50
N PRO A 240 -0.99 0.07 -14.73
CA PRO A 240 -0.78 -1.02 -15.67
C PRO A 240 -1.61 -2.26 -15.27
N ASP A 241 -2.46 -2.74 -16.16
CA ASP A 241 -3.46 -3.76 -15.83
C ASP A 241 -2.83 -5.09 -15.37
N TRP A 242 -1.66 -5.41 -15.92
CA TRP A 242 -0.92 -6.63 -15.60
C TRP A 242 -0.56 -6.75 -14.11
N VAL A 243 -0.40 -5.63 -13.40
CA VAL A 243 0.02 -5.61 -11.98
C VAL A 243 -1.01 -6.30 -11.08
N GLN A 244 -2.30 -6.17 -11.40
CA GLN A 244 -3.38 -6.77 -10.60
C GLN A 244 -3.35 -8.29 -10.62
N ASP A 245 -2.75 -8.86 -11.67
CA ASP A 245 -2.65 -10.30 -11.88
C ASP A 245 -1.30 -10.88 -11.43
N ALA A 246 -0.31 -10.02 -11.20
CA ALA A 246 1.06 -10.42 -10.92
C ALA A 246 1.27 -10.97 -9.50
N VAL A 247 2.22 -11.90 -9.40
CA VAL A 247 2.94 -12.21 -8.16
C VAL A 247 4.37 -11.70 -8.28
N PHE A 248 4.73 -10.76 -7.39
CA PHE A 248 6.06 -10.18 -7.28
C PHE A 248 6.98 -11.07 -6.46
N TYR A 249 8.28 -11.03 -6.78
CA TYR A 249 9.35 -11.63 -6.00
C TYR A 249 10.48 -10.62 -5.80
N GLN A 250 10.77 -10.27 -4.55
CA GLN A 250 11.83 -9.34 -4.18
C GLN A 250 13.15 -10.08 -4.02
N ILE A 251 14.19 -9.60 -4.70
CA ILE A 251 15.55 -10.13 -4.64
C ILE A 251 16.52 -9.06 -4.15
N LEU A 252 17.32 -9.44 -3.13
CA LEU A 252 18.57 -8.76 -2.81
C LEU A 252 19.71 -9.49 -3.55
N PRO A 253 20.29 -8.92 -4.61
CA PRO A 253 21.19 -9.64 -5.52
C PRO A 253 22.34 -10.37 -4.83
N ASP A 254 23.09 -9.67 -3.96
CA ASP A 254 24.25 -10.20 -3.22
C ASP A 254 23.95 -11.49 -2.45
N ARG A 255 22.68 -11.72 -2.09
CA ARG A 255 22.26 -12.82 -1.21
C ARG A 255 21.55 -13.95 -1.94
N PHE A 256 21.29 -13.84 -3.24
CA PHE A 256 20.41 -14.77 -3.95
C PHE A 256 21.13 -15.98 -4.53
N TYR A 257 22.11 -15.77 -5.41
CA TYR A 257 22.92 -16.85 -5.97
C TYR A 257 24.18 -16.29 -6.62
N ASN A 258 25.33 -16.87 -6.30
CA ASN A 258 26.62 -16.58 -6.93
C ASN A 258 26.84 -17.53 -8.11
N ALA A 259 26.94 -16.98 -9.31
CA ALA A 259 27.24 -17.72 -10.54
C ALA A 259 28.48 -17.17 -11.28
N ASP A 260 29.11 -16.12 -10.76
CA ASP A 260 30.36 -15.59 -11.27
C ASP A 260 31.36 -15.22 -10.16
N PRO A 261 32.12 -16.19 -9.62
CA PRO A 261 33.09 -15.90 -8.56
C PRO A 261 34.21 -14.91 -8.96
N SER A 262 34.31 -14.52 -10.25
CA SER A 262 35.31 -13.55 -10.71
C SER A 262 34.97 -12.10 -10.36
N ASN A 263 33.71 -11.79 -10.03
CA ASN A 263 33.28 -10.46 -9.58
C ASN A 263 33.05 -10.39 -8.06
N ASP A 264 33.35 -11.46 -7.32
CA ASP A 264 33.19 -11.53 -5.88
C ASP A 264 34.01 -10.44 -5.16
N PRO A 265 33.39 -9.64 -4.27
CA PRO A 265 34.13 -8.66 -3.50
C PRO A 265 35.10 -9.31 -2.52
N PRO A 266 36.27 -8.69 -2.29
CA PRO A 266 37.15 -9.07 -1.19
C PRO A 266 36.44 -8.91 0.16
N ASN A 267 36.24 -10.02 0.88
CA ASN A 267 35.66 -10.03 2.24
C ASN A 267 36.68 -9.66 3.34
N ASP A 268 37.91 -9.34 2.95
CA ASP A 268 39.06 -8.99 3.82
C ASP A 268 39.29 -7.47 3.96
N GLN A 269 38.37 -6.62 3.46
CA GLN A 269 38.45 -5.18 3.61
C GLN A 269 38.35 -4.75 5.10
N PRO A 270 39.22 -3.84 5.58
CA PRO A 270 39.16 -3.30 6.93
C PRO A 270 37.92 -2.43 7.12
N ILE A 271 37.42 -2.47 8.36
CA ILE A 271 36.36 -1.64 8.92
C ILE A 271 36.47 -0.19 8.41
N ASP A 272 35.44 0.29 7.69
CA ASP A 272 35.28 1.70 7.35
C ASP A 272 35.34 2.58 8.62
N PHE A 273 35.79 3.82 8.46
CA PHE A 273 35.97 4.92 9.42
C PHE A 273 34.91 5.08 10.55
N THR A 274 33.80 4.35 10.52
CA THR A 274 32.76 4.30 11.57
C THR A 274 32.89 3.15 12.58
N GLY A 275 33.78 2.18 12.40
CA GLY A 275 34.11 1.22 13.46
C GLY A 275 33.06 0.12 13.75
N ARG A 276 32.13 -0.21 12.83
CA ARG A 276 31.12 -1.29 12.99
C ARG A 276 31.09 -2.26 11.80
N ILE A 277 30.65 -3.53 11.86
CA ILE A 277 30.60 -4.69 12.81
C ILE A 277 29.98 -5.85 11.96
N GLU A 278 30.58 -7.04 11.93
CA GLU A 278 30.04 -8.42 11.67
C GLU A 278 28.83 -8.71 10.71
N GLY A 279 28.31 -7.74 9.95
CA GLY A 279 27.08 -7.86 9.13
C GLY A 279 27.15 -7.25 7.73
N ASP A 280 28.26 -6.59 7.38
CA ASP A 280 28.57 -6.02 6.06
C ASP A 280 29.37 -6.99 5.17
N ARG A 281 29.13 -8.29 5.32
CA ARG A 281 29.81 -9.30 4.48
C ARG A 281 29.14 -9.37 3.11
N PHE A 282 29.97 -9.45 2.07
CA PHE A 282 29.53 -9.79 0.72
C PHE A 282 29.42 -11.31 0.57
N TYR A 283 28.37 -11.75 -0.13
CA TYR A 283 28.12 -13.16 -0.41
C TYR A 283 28.23 -13.48 -1.90
N GLY A 284 28.47 -12.47 -2.74
CA GLY A 284 28.85 -12.64 -4.15
C GLY A 284 27.67 -13.01 -5.05
N GLY A 285 26.43 -12.78 -4.60
CA GLY A 285 25.28 -12.98 -5.45
C GLY A 285 25.21 -11.93 -6.56
N ASP A 286 24.92 -12.37 -7.78
CA ASP A 286 25.11 -11.56 -8.99
C ASP A 286 23.95 -11.70 -9.99
N LEU A 287 23.93 -10.86 -11.04
CA LEU A 287 22.86 -10.83 -12.05
C LEU A 287 22.77 -12.13 -12.86
N LYS A 288 23.92 -12.75 -13.15
CA LYS A 288 24.00 -14.05 -13.83
C LYS A 288 23.47 -15.16 -12.94
N GLY A 289 23.59 -15.03 -11.63
CA GLY A 289 23.06 -15.94 -10.65
C GLY A 289 21.54 -15.90 -10.59
N ILE A 290 20.95 -14.71 -10.62
CA ILE A 290 19.49 -14.53 -10.76
C ILE A 290 19.00 -15.19 -12.05
N ARG A 291 19.66 -14.94 -13.19
CA ARG A 291 19.33 -15.57 -14.47
C ARG A 291 19.45 -17.09 -14.42
N THR A 292 20.47 -17.63 -13.75
CA THR A 292 20.69 -19.08 -13.59
C THR A 292 19.55 -19.75 -12.82
N LYS A 293 18.89 -19.01 -11.92
CA LYS A 293 17.77 -19.49 -11.10
C LYS A 293 16.40 -19.08 -11.66
N LEU A 294 16.32 -18.65 -12.91
CA LEU A 294 15.07 -18.23 -13.53
C LEU A 294 14.02 -19.35 -13.59
N ASP A 295 14.43 -20.60 -13.84
CA ASP A 295 13.52 -21.74 -13.84
C ASP A 295 12.83 -21.94 -12.49
N TYR A 296 13.57 -21.73 -11.38
CA TYR A 296 13.00 -21.78 -10.03
C TYR A 296 11.88 -20.75 -9.84
N LEU A 297 12.12 -19.51 -10.28
CA LEU A 297 11.16 -18.41 -10.17
C LEU A 297 9.92 -18.66 -11.06
N ARG A 298 10.14 -19.19 -12.28
CA ARG A 298 9.06 -19.57 -13.19
C ARG A 298 8.20 -20.68 -12.60
N GLU A 299 8.81 -21.74 -12.08
CA GLU A 299 8.10 -22.84 -11.44
C GLU A 299 7.39 -22.44 -10.15
N LEU A 300 7.90 -21.44 -9.43
CA LEU A 300 7.19 -20.83 -8.31
C LEU A 300 5.92 -20.11 -8.78
N GLY A 301 5.92 -19.60 -10.01
CA GLY A 301 4.82 -18.88 -10.62
C GLY A 301 4.95 -17.36 -10.46
N VAL A 302 6.17 -16.84 -10.38
CA VAL A 302 6.46 -15.40 -10.31
C VAL A 302 6.20 -14.73 -11.66
N ASP A 303 5.61 -13.53 -11.66
CA ASP A 303 5.34 -12.73 -12.87
C ASP A 303 6.21 -11.47 -12.96
N ALA A 304 6.76 -11.00 -11.83
CA ALA A 304 7.55 -9.79 -11.77
C ALA A 304 8.64 -9.88 -10.70
N LEU A 305 9.85 -9.46 -11.04
CA LEU A 305 10.96 -9.30 -10.11
C LEU A 305 11.07 -7.84 -9.68
N TYR A 306 11.11 -7.64 -8.37
CA TYR A 306 11.61 -6.40 -7.79
C TYR A 306 13.03 -6.65 -7.31
N MET A 307 13.99 -5.97 -7.91
CA MET A 307 15.39 -6.07 -7.52
C MET A 307 15.75 -4.85 -6.68
N ASN A 308 16.34 -5.09 -5.51
CA ASN A 308 17.03 -4.08 -4.72
C ASN A 308 18.10 -3.33 -5.59
N PRO A 309 18.62 -2.18 -5.13
CA PRO A 309 19.43 -1.31 -5.98
C PRO A 309 20.60 -2.05 -6.65
N VAL A 310 20.82 -1.73 -7.93
CA VAL A 310 21.91 -2.31 -8.75
C VAL A 310 22.92 -1.29 -9.23
N PHE A 311 22.73 -0.02 -8.86
CA PHE A 311 23.68 1.03 -9.17
C PHE A 311 24.97 0.81 -8.39
N ALA A 312 26.09 1.25 -8.96
CA ALA A 312 27.40 1.08 -8.34
C ALA A 312 27.46 1.75 -6.96
N SER A 313 27.94 0.99 -5.99
CA SER A 313 28.08 1.38 -4.60
C SER A 313 29.24 0.59 -3.96
N VAL A 314 29.79 1.12 -2.87
CA VAL A 314 30.76 0.39 -2.05
C VAL A 314 30.13 -0.60 -1.08
N SER A 315 28.80 -0.54 -0.87
CA SER A 315 28.11 -1.38 0.10
C SER A 315 27.47 -2.61 -0.54
N HIS A 316 27.21 -3.62 0.29
CA HIS A 316 26.49 -4.84 -0.12
C HIS A 316 24.99 -4.61 -0.38
N HIS A 317 24.45 -3.45 0.01
CA HIS A 317 23.03 -3.14 -0.09
C HIS A 317 22.71 -2.08 -1.16
N ASN A 318 23.73 -1.38 -1.68
CA ASN A 318 23.63 -0.49 -2.84
C ASN A 318 22.70 0.74 -2.68
N TYR A 319 22.38 1.13 -1.44
CA TYR A 319 21.50 2.30 -1.17
C TYR A 319 22.29 3.62 -1.12
N ASP A 320 23.58 3.56 -0.81
CA ASP A 320 24.55 4.63 -0.92
C ASP A 320 25.17 4.64 -2.32
N VAL A 321 24.38 5.12 -3.29
CA VAL A 321 24.74 5.07 -4.72
C VAL A 321 25.89 6.02 -5.06
N ASP A 322 26.99 5.46 -5.53
CA ASP A 322 28.18 6.21 -5.93
C ASP A 322 28.14 6.58 -7.42
N ASP A 323 27.53 5.74 -8.26
CA ASP A 323 27.33 6.04 -9.68
C ASP A 323 25.99 5.48 -10.19
N TYR A 324 25.05 6.38 -10.43
CA TYR A 324 23.73 6.06 -10.99
C TYR A 324 23.77 5.63 -12.47
N GLU A 325 24.88 5.84 -13.16
CA GLU A 325 25.01 5.56 -14.59
C GLU A 325 25.57 4.17 -14.89
N ARG A 326 25.93 3.40 -13.86
CA ARG A 326 26.60 2.11 -14.00
C ARG A 326 25.97 1.03 -13.15
N VAL A 327 26.00 -0.19 -13.67
CA VAL A 327 25.73 -1.38 -12.85
C VAL A 327 26.89 -1.55 -11.87
N ASP A 328 26.59 -1.98 -10.64
CA ASP A 328 27.62 -2.32 -9.67
C ASP A 328 28.53 -3.45 -10.18
N PRO A 329 29.86 -3.24 -10.24
CA PRO A 329 30.80 -4.26 -10.70
C PRO A 329 30.69 -5.60 -9.97
N GLN A 330 30.27 -5.61 -8.70
CA GLN A 330 30.08 -6.86 -7.93
C GLN A 330 28.87 -7.67 -8.39
N LEU A 331 27.90 -7.01 -9.04
CA LEU A 331 26.70 -7.66 -9.56
C LEU A 331 26.87 -8.10 -11.02
N GLY A 332 27.85 -7.53 -11.73
CA GLY A 332 28.17 -7.82 -13.12
C GLY A 332 28.28 -6.55 -13.96
N THR A 333 27.86 -6.64 -15.22
CA THR A 333 27.92 -5.56 -16.20
C THR A 333 26.54 -5.10 -16.65
N GLU A 334 26.47 -3.98 -17.37
CA GLU A 334 25.27 -3.56 -18.07
C GLU A 334 24.78 -4.63 -19.06
N GLU A 335 25.69 -5.38 -19.68
CA GLU A 335 25.33 -6.47 -20.59
C GLU A 335 24.69 -7.66 -19.83
N ASP A 336 25.18 -7.99 -18.63
CA ASP A 336 24.56 -9.01 -17.79
C ASP A 336 23.13 -8.61 -17.39
N LEU A 337 22.91 -7.33 -17.08
CA LEU A 337 21.57 -6.81 -16.81
C LEU A 337 20.66 -6.91 -18.04
N ARG A 338 21.15 -6.54 -19.23
CA ARG A 338 20.40 -6.67 -20.48
C ARG A 338 19.97 -8.12 -20.72
N GLN A 339 20.90 -9.05 -20.56
CA GLN A 339 20.62 -10.48 -20.74
C GLN A 339 19.64 -11.03 -19.68
N LEU A 340 19.67 -10.50 -18.44
CA LEU A 340 18.67 -10.84 -17.43
C LEU A 340 17.29 -10.34 -17.83
N VAL A 341 17.16 -9.08 -18.27
CA VAL A 341 15.88 -8.52 -18.74
C VAL A 341 15.34 -9.34 -19.91
N ASP A 342 16.16 -9.61 -20.92
CA ASP A 342 15.75 -10.37 -22.11
C ASP A 342 15.26 -11.78 -21.71
N ALA A 343 15.95 -12.43 -20.76
CA ALA A 343 15.53 -13.74 -20.26
C ALA A 343 14.21 -13.69 -19.49
N LEU A 344 13.97 -12.64 -18.68
CA LEU A 344 12.72 -12.42 -17.97
C LEU A 344 11.56 -12.21 -18.96
N HIS A 345 11.73 -11.30 -19.92
CA HIS A 345 10.72 -10.98 -20.92
C HIS A 345 10.39 -12.19 -21.80
N ALA A 346 11.39 -12.99 -22.18
CA ALA A 346 11.19 -14.25 -22.91
C ALA A 346 10.33 -15.28 -22.14
N ASN A 347 10.28 -15.17 -20.81
CA ASN A 347 9.44 -16.00 -19.94
C ASN A 347 8.14 -15.28 -19.50
N GLY A 348 7.81 -14.13 -20.09
CA GLY A 348 6.63 -13.34 -19.72
C GLY A 348 6.72 -12.67 -18.35
N MET A 349 7.92 -12.64 -17.77
CA MET A 349 8.20 -12.00 -16.49
C MET A 349 8.68 -10.56 -16.69
N ARG A 350 8.55 -9.74 -15.66
CA ARG A 350 8.90 -8.31 -15.70
C ARG A 350 10.00 -7.94 -14.71
N LEU A 351 10.73 -6.86 -14.98
CA LEU A 351 11.75 -6.33 -14.08
C LEU A 351 11.42 -4.92 -13.57
N ILE A 352 11.44 -4.77 -12.25
CA ILE A 352 11.28 -3.53 -11.50
C ILE A 352 12.59 -3.29 -10.75
N LEU A 353 13.22 -2.13 -10.97
CA LEU A 353 14.43 -1.74 -10.26
C LEU A 353 14.13 -0.76 -9.13
N ASP A 354 14.96 -0.79 -8.09
CA ASP A 354 14.96 0.22 -7.04
C ASP A 354 15.62 1.53 -7.48
N GLY A 355 14.93 2.65 -7.30
CA GLY A 355 15.36 4.01 -7.62
C GLY A 355 15.65 4.81 -6.35
N VAL A 356 16.93 4.89 -5.98
CA VAL A 356 17.39 5.62 -4.79
C VAL A 356 17.67 7.09 -5.08
N PHE A 357 16.60 7.89 -5.18
CA PHE A 357 16.69 9.27 -5.64
C PHE A 357 16.70 10.31 -4.52
N ASN A 358 16.42 9.92 -3.28
CA ASN A 358 16.41 10.82 -2.12
C ASN A 358 17.81 11.34 -1.72
N HIS A 359 18.80 10.46 -1.76
CA HIS A 359 20.17 10.68 -1.33
C HIS A 359 21.13 9.92 -2.26
N ALA A 360 22.41 10.29 -2.24
CA ALA A 360 23.49 9.58 -2.93
C ALA A 360 24.49 9.01 -1.91
N GLY A 361 25.46 8.23 -2.38
CA GLY A 361 26.63 7.79 -1.61
C GLY A 361 27.70 8.88 -1.53
N ILE A 362 28.69 8.68 -0.66
CA ILE A 362 29.78 9.65 -0.49
C ILE A 362 30.76 9.66 -1.65
N TYR A 363 30.89 8.59 -2.44
CA TYR A 363 31.78 8.58 -3.61
C TYR A 363 31.10 9.13 -4.87
N PHE A 364 29.84 9.55 -4.76
CA PHE A 364 29.15 10.26 -5.83
C PHE A 364 29.95 11.49 -6.29
N PHE A 365 30.17 11.62 -7.60
CA PHE A 365 31.11 12.60 -8.17
C PHE A 365 30.88 14.04 -7.67
N ALA A 366 29.61 14.44 -7.54
CA ALA A 366 29.22 15.76 -7.10
C ALA A 366 29.53 15.98 -5.60
N PHE A 367 29.42 14.93 -4.79
CA PHE A 367 29.75 15.01 -3.36
C PHE A 367 31.25 14.95 -3.12
N GLN A 368 31.99 14.15 -3.89
CA GLN A 368 33.46 14.13 -3.86
C GLN A 368 34.05 15.50 -4.22
N ASP A 369 33.53 16.15 -5.26
CA ASP A 369 33.93 17.51 -5.61
C ASP A 369 33.62 18.51 -4.48
N LEU A 370 32.46 18.36 -3.80
CA LEU A 370 32.12 19.17 -2.62
C LEU A 370 33.10 18.93 -1.46
N LEU A 371 33.50 17.69 -1.19
CA LEU A 371 34.49 17.36 -0.16
C LEU A 371 35.87 17.96 -0.49
N GLN A 372 36.25 17.99 -1.77
CA GLN A 372 37.55 18.50 -2.19
C GLN A 372 37.61 20.04 -2.25
N HIS A 373 36.59 20.67 -2.85
CA HIS A 373 36.59 22.09 -3.19
C HIS A 373 35.74 22.95 -2.23
N GLN A 374 34.97 22.33 -1.33
CA GLN A 374 34.26 23.00 -0.25
C GLN A 374 33.36 24.12 -0.79
N GLU A 375 33.50 25.36 -0.32
CA GLU A 375 32.70 26.51 -0.75
C GLU A 375 32.82 26.80 -2.26
N GLN A 376 33.93 26.37 -2.89
CA GLN A 376 34.23 26.60 -4.30
C GLN A 376 33.66 25.52 -5.23
N SER A 377 33.10 24.44 -4.67
CA SER A 377 32.50 23.38 -5.47
C SER A 377 31.31 23.88 -6.29
N PRO A 378 31.28 23.67 -7.62
CA PRO A 378 30.09 23.96 -8.43
C PRO A 378 28.87 23.11 -8.01
N PHE A 379 29.11 21.96 -7.38
CA PHE A 379 28.08 21.04 -6.92
C PHE A 379 27.59 21.32 -5.50
N ARG A 380 28.11 22.33 -4.80
CA ARG A 380 27.62 22.72 -3.46
C ARG A 380 26.10 22.83 -3.39
N SER A 381 25.48 23.39 -4.42
CA SER A 381 24.02 23.59 -4.50
C SER A 381 23.21 22.31 -4.77
N TRP A 382 23.87 21.18 -5.00
CA TRP A 382 23.22 19.86 -5.15
C TRP A 382 22.87 19.22 -3.81
N PHE A 383 23.41 19.74 -2.71
CA PHE A 383 23.21 19.21 -1.36
C PHE A 383 22.73 20.30 -0.39
N TYR A 384 22.24 19.89 0.78
CA TYR A 384 21.91 20.81 1.87
C TYR A 384 23.12 20.95 2.81
N VAL A 385 24.05 21.84 2.50
CA VAL A 385 25.20 22.15 3.37
C VAL A 385 24.78 23.12 4.46
N GLU A 386 25.01 22.76 5.73
CA GLU A 386 24.72 23.62 6.88
C GLU A 386 25.92 24.47 7.29
N ARG A 387 27.11 23.88 7.29
CA ARG A 387 28.36 24.55 7.71
C ARG A 387 29.56 24.00 6.94
N PHE A 388 30.63 24.78 6.89
CA PHE A 388 31.93 24.36 6.36
C PHE A 388 32.94 24.25 7.51
N PRO A 389 33.97 23.38 7.41
CA PRO A 389 34.22 22.46 6.30
C PRO A 389 33.24 21.28 6.26
N VAL A 390 32.84 20.85 5.06
CA VAL A 390 32.12 19.61 4.80
C VAL A 390 33.06 18.44 5.05
N LYS A 391 32.67 17.56 5.98
CA LYS A 391 33.40 16.35 6.37
C LYS A 391 32.42 15.21 6.62
N VAL A 392 32.79 14.01 6.21
CA VAL A 392 32.01 12.79 6.49
C VAL A 392 32.30 12.36 7.92
N GLU A 393 31.42 12.73 8.84
CA GLU A 393 31.52 12.41 10.26
C GLU A 393 30.12 12.31 10.87
N TRP A 394 30.01 11.66 12.03
CA TRP A 394 28.76 11.64 12.79
C TRP A 394 28.30 13.06 13.13
N ASN A 395 27.00 13.32 13.01
CA ASN A 395 26.44 14.68 13.00
C ASN A 395 27.02 15.55 11.87
N PRO A 396 26.87 15.09 10.61
CA PRO A 396 27.46 15.72 9.45
C PRO A 396 27.11 17.22 9.35
N PRO A 397 27.99 18.05 8.78
CA PRO A 397 27.74 19.46 8.49
C PRO A 397 26.82 19.70 7.28
N TYR A 398 26.04 18.70 6.91
CA TYR A 398 25.09 18.67 5.79
C TYR A 398 23.92 17.75 6.13
N TRP A 399 22.81 17.87 5.43
CA TRP A 399 21.70 16.95 5.61
C TRP A 399 22.03 15.60 5.00
N ALA A 400 21.85 14.56 5.79
CA ALA A 400 21.98 13.17 5.36
C ALA A 400 20.73 12.40 5.79
N TRP A 401 20.39 11.35 5.05
CA TRP A 401 19.24 10.53 5.41
C TRP A 401 19.44 9.93 6.80
N TRP A 402 18.52 10.23 7.73
CA TRP A 402 18.61 9.82 9.14
C TRP A 402 19.93 10.16 9.85
N ASN A 403 20.62 11.23 9.40
CA ASN A 403 21.93 11.65 9.91
C ASN A 403 23.05 10.62 9.68
N ILE A 404 22.84 9.66 8.76
CA ILE A 404 23.82 8.66 8.35
C ILE A 404 24.88 9.34 7.48
N PRO A 405 26.14 9.48 7.93
CA PRO A 405 27.11 10.36 7.27
C PRO A 405 27.38 10.00 5.80
N TYR A 406 27.30 8.71 5.45
CA TYR A 406 27.59 8.24 4.11
C TYR A 406 26.43 8.36 3.10
N MET A 407 25.30 8.96 3.50
CA MET A 407 24.10 9.13 2.65
C MET A 407 23.66 10.61 2.53
N PRO A 408 24.49 11.50 1.92
CA PRO A 408 24.14 12.91 1.72
C PRO A 408 22.85 13.10 0.92
N LYS A 409 21.93 13.92 1.44
CA LYS A 409 20.61 14.19 0.83
C LYS A 409 20.73 15.10 -0.38
N LEU A 410 20.08 14.70 -1.47
CA LEU A 410 20.03 15.46 -2.73
C LEU A 410 18.99 16.59 -2.66
N ARG A 411 19.37 17.78 -3.12
CA ARG A 411 18.54 18.99 -3.12
C ARG A 411 17.69 19.08 -4.40
N HIS A 412 16.49 18.55 -4.33
CA HIS A 412 15.57 18.44 -5.47
C HIS A 412 14.98 19.80 -5.92
N GLU A 413 15.08 20.86 -5.13
CA GLU A 413 14.72 22.21 -5.59
C GLU A 413 15.67 22.69 -6.68
N ASN A 414 16.91 22.17 -6.70
CA ASN A 414 17.88 22.47 -7.76
C ASN A 414 17.46 21.80 -9.08
N PRO A 415 17.19 22.56 -10.15
CA PRO A 415 16.77 21.98 -11.43
C PRO A 415 17.85 21.10 -12.07
N LEU A 416 19.13 21.30 -11.77
CA LEU A 416 20.21 20.45 -12.29
C LEU A 416 20.19 19.06 -11.65
N VAL A 417 19.88 18.96 -10.35
CA VAL A 417 19.73 17.68 -9.65
C VAL A 417 18.53 16.92 -10.22
N ARG A 418 17.35 17.56 -10.34
CA ARG A 418 16.18 16.90 -10.94
C ARG A 418 16.46 16.43 -12.36
N ARG A 419 17.09 17.28 -13.19
CA ARG A 419 17.44 16.92 -14.56
C ARG A 419 18.41 15.75 -14.63
N TYR A 420 19.44 15.72 -13.78
CA TYR A 420 20.38 14.60 -13.70
C TYR A 420 19.65 13.30 -13.38
N LEU A 421 18.84 13.28 -12.31
CA LEU A 421 18.11 12.08 -11.88
C LEU A 421 17.06 11.64 -12.92
N LEU A 422 16.34 12.57 -13.55
CA LEU A 422 15.39 12.24 -14.62
C LEU A 422 16.10 11.70 -15.87
N ASN A 423 17.31 12.17 -16.20
CA ASN A 423 18.11 11.60 -17.29
C ASN A 423 18.54 10.17 -16.98
N VAL A 424 18.93 9.88 -15.73
CA VAL A 424 19.20 8.52 -15.26
C VAL A 424 17.95 7.66 -15.48
N VAL A 425 16.80 8.08 -14.95
CA VAL A 425 15.54 7.34 -15.10
C VAL A 425 15.19 7.10 -16.56
N GLU A 426 15.32 8.11 -17.42
CA GLU A 426 15.08 7.97 -18.86
C GLU A 426 16.00 6.92 -19.49
N ARG A 427 17.30 7.02 -19.22
CA ARG A 427 18.32 6.10 -19.74
C ARG A 427 17.99 4.67 -19.35
N TRP A 428 17.86 4.39 -18.06
CA TRP A 428 17.64 3.02 -17.57
C TRP A 428 16.31 2.44 -18.06
N THR A 429 15.23 3.22 -18.02
CA THR A 429 13.91 2.77 -18.51
C THR A 429 13.95 2.44 -20.00
N ARG A 430 14.67 3.24 -20.81
CA ARG A 430 14.74 3.06 -22.26
C ARG A 430 15.73 1.98 -22.68
N GLU A 431 16.95 2.00 -22.15
CA GLU A 431 18.06 1.14 -22.59
C GLU A 431 17.90 -0.30 -22.14
N PHE A 432 17.29 -0.53 -20.96
CA PHE A 432 17.04 -1.87 -20.40
C PHE A 432 15.56 -2.26 -20.44
N ALA A 433 14.72 -1.50 -21.15
CA ALA A 433 13.29 -1.80 -21.31
C ALA A 433 12.57 -2.14 -19.98
N LEU A 434 12.86 -1.38 -18.91
CA LEU A 434 12.34 -1.67 -17.58
C LEU A 434 10.81 -1.61 -17.52
N ASP A 435 10.22 -2.49 -16.72
CA ASP A 435 8.77 -2.62 -16.51
C ASP A 435 8.27 -1.85 -15.28
N GLY A 436 9.15 -1.14 -14.60
CA GLY A 436 8.76 -0.30 -13.47
C GLY A 436 9.91 0.12 -12.58
N TRP A 437 9.55 0.92 -11.59
CA TRP A 437 10.43 1.43 -10.54
C TRP A 437 9.80 1.23 -9.17
N ARG A 438 10.59 0.70 -8.23
CA ARG A 438 10.36 0.86 -6.78
C ARG A 438 11.13 2.10 -6.35
N LEU A 439 10.52 2.98 -5.59
CA LEU A 439 11.12 4.27 -5.20
C LEU A 439 11.47 4.26 -3.71
N ASP A 440 12.73 4.48 -3.40
CA ASP A 440 13.28 4.52 -2.04
C ASP A 440 13.03 5.87 -1.37
N VAL A 441 12.53 5.85 -0.12
CA VAL A 441 12.24 7.03 0.71
C VAL A 441 11.54 8.18 -0.07
N PRO A 442 10.48 7.89 -0.85
CA PRO A 442 9.89 8.87 -1.75
C PRO A 442 9.15 9.99 -1.01
N ASN A 443 8.75 9.75 0.25
CA ASN A 443 8.08 10.72 1.11
C ASN A 443 8.98 11.89 1.53
N GLU A 444 10.30 11.77 1.39
CA GLU A 444 11.22 12.88 1.66
C GLU A 444 11.71 13.61 0.39
N VAL A 445 11.15 13.25 -0.76
CA VAL A 445 11.41 13.89 -2.05
C VAL A 445 10.22 14.78 -2.42
N PRO A 446 10.43 16.06 -2.84
CA PRO A 446 9.33 16.96 -3.17
C PRO A 446 8.43 16.44 -4.31
N ASP A 447 7.10 16.62 -4.16
CA ASP A 447 6.09 16.19 -5.15
C ASP A 447 6.41 16.55 -6.60
N LEU A 448 7.02 17.73 -6.83
CA LEU A 448 7.34 18.20 -8.18
C LEU A 448 8.20 17.19 -8.93
N PHE A 449 9.17 16.57 -8.26
CA PHE A 449 10.01 15.54 -8.88
C PHE A 449 9.17 14.36 -9.33
N TRP A 450 8.25 13.87 -8.50
CA TRP A 450 7.38 12.74 -8.84
C TRP A 450 6.38 13.06 -9.96
N ARG A 451 5.88 14.30 -10.00
CA ARG A 451 5.02 14.82 -11.08
C ARG A 451 5.77 15.00 -12.41
N GLU A 452 7.10 15.18 -12.38
CA GLU A 452 7.97 15.14 -13.57
C GLU A 452 8.36 13.70 -13.95
N PHE A 453 8.59 12.85 -12.95
CA PHE A 453 9.01 11.45 -13.08
C PHE A 453 7.94 10.58 -13.76
N ARG A 454 6.68 10.64 -13.29
CA ARG A 454 5.62 9.78 -13.82
C ARG A 454 5.40 9.98 -15.32
N PRO A 455 5.20 11.20 -15.84
CA PRO A 455 5.03 11.41 -17.29
C PRO A 455 6.24 10.94 -18.10
N LEU A 456 7.47 11.11 -17.58
CA LEU A 456 8.68 10.63 -18.24
C LEU A 456 8.66 9.11 -18.40
N VAL A 457 8.48 8.38 -17.30
CA VAL A 457 8.44 6.91 -17.32
C VAL A 457 7.32 6.41 -18.22
N ARG A 458 6.12 6.99 -18.12
CA ARG A 458 4.96 6.59 -18.93
C ARG A 458 5.09 6.91 -20.41
N LYS A 459 5.83 7.96 -20.77
CA LYS A 459 6.14 8.28 -22.17
C LYS A 459 7.05 7.22 -22.80
N ILE A 460 7.98 6.65 -22.01
CA ILE A 460 8.92 5.62 -22.49
C ILE A 460 8.24 4.26 -22.51
N ASN A 461 7.62 3.86 -21.39
CA ASN A 461 6.89 2.62 -21.25
C ASN A 461 5.54 2.88 -20.55
N PRO A 462 4.42 2.92 -21.29
CA PRO A 462 3.08 3.09 -20.72
C PRO A 462 2.68 1.96 -19.76
N GLN A 463 3.33 0.80 -19.80
CA GLN A 463 3.07 -0.34 -18.92
C GLN A 463 4.01 -0.39 -17.70
N ALA A 464 4.93 0.58 -17.57
CA ALA A 464 5.82 0.63 -16.41
C ALA A 464 5.06 1.00 -15.13
N VAL A 465 5.19 0.17 -14.10
CA VAL A 465 4.57 0.39 -12.79
C VAL A 465 5.47 1.26 -11.91
N ILE A 466 4.89 2.21 -11.16
CA ILE A 466 5.61 3.06 -10.22
C ILE A 466 5.14 2.74 -8.79
N ILE A 467 6.02 2.17 -7.98
CA ILE A 467 5.74 1.69 -6.63
C ILE A 467 6.54 2.50 -5.61
N GLY A 468 5.88 3.28 -4.77
CA GLY A 468 6.54 4.04 -3.70
C GLY A 468 6.75 3.24 -2.42
N GLU A 469 7.89 3.40 -1.76
CA GLU A 469 8.08 2.94 -0.38
C GLU A 469 7.40 3.89 0.62
N ILE A 470 6.11 3.66 0.90
CA ILE A 470 5.38 4.44 1.91
C ILE A 470 4.91 3.51 3.02
N TRP A 471 5.46 3.69 4.21
CA TRP A 471 5.15 2.89 5.39
C TRP A 471 3.76 3.18 5.99
N GLY A 472 3.25 4.39 5.76
CA GLY A 472 1.99 4.89 6.32
C GLY A 472 0.88 5.09 5.30
N ASP A 473 0.06 6.13 5.52
CA ASP A 473 -1.00 6.53 4.59
C ASP A 473 -0.39 7.09 3.29
N ALA A 474 -0.67 6.41 2.17
CA ALA A 474 -0.18 6.79 0.85
C ALA A 474 -1.18 7.62 0.03
N GLY A 475 -2.29 8.05 0.62
CA GLY A 475 -3.38 8.71 -0.11
C GLY A 475 -2.92 9.91 -0.93
N HIS A 476 -1.99 10.70 -0.40
CA HIS A 476 -1.38 11.84 -1.09
C HIS A 476 -0.72 11.47 -2.42
N TRP A 477 0.01 10.36 -2.49
CA TRP A 477 0.77 9.96 -3.69
C TRP A 477 -0.04 9.16 -4.72
N LEU A 478 -1.22 8.68 -4.33
CA LEU A 478 -2.08 7.81 -5.15
C LEU A 478 -3.26 8.58 -5.78
N GLN A 479 -3.06 9.86 -6.11
CA GLN A 479 -4.05 10.72 -6.77
C GLN A 479 -3.98 10.66 -8.32
N GLY A 480 -3.12 9.80 -8.86
CA GLY A 480 -2.99 9.57 -10.31
C GLY A 480 -1.94 10.40 -11.04
N ASP A 481 -1.29 11.34 -10.34
CA ASP A 481 -0.24 12.22 -10.87
C ASP A 481 1.18 11.81 -10.46
N MET A 482 1.34 10.92 -9.47
CA MET A 482 2.64 10.45 -8.97
C MET A 482 2.78 8.91 -9.06
N PHE A 483 2.30 8.14 -8.09
CA PHE A 483 2.53 6.69 -8.03
C PHE A 483 1.32 5.88 -8.45
N ASP A 484 1.56 4.64 -8.87
CA ASP A 484 0.51 3.66 -9.16
C ASP A 484 0.13 2.87 -7.92
N SER A 485 1.15 2.55 -7.12
CA SER A 485 1.08 1.67 -5.98
C SER A 485 2.07 2.10 -4.91
N VAL A 486 1.94 1.50 -3.74
CA VAL A 486 2.96 1.57 -2.68
C VAL A 486 3.20 0.19 -2.09
N MET A 487 4.36 0.06 -1.44
CA MET A 487 4.66 -1.00 -0.50
C MET A 487 3.64 -0.99 0.65
N ASN A 488 2.73 -1.97 0.70
CA ASN A 488 1.54 -1.93 1.53
C ASN A 488 1.80 -2.33 2.99
N TYR A 489 2.60 -1.53 3.70
CA TYR A 489 2.96 -1.77 5.11
C TYR A 489 1.76 -1.73 6.05
N LEU A 490 0.71 -0.95 5.74
CA LEU A 490 -0.52 -0.94 6.54
C LEU A 490 -1.25 -2.29 6.48
N TRP A 491 -1.31 -2.93 5.31
CA TRP A 491 -1.83 -4.29 5.19
C TRP A 491 -0.93 -5.30 5.91
N ARG A 492 0.38 -5.21 5.72
CA ARG A 492 1.36 -6.05 6.43
C ARG A 492 1.15 -5.98 7.94
N GLY A 493 1.07 -4.78 8.51
CA GLY A 493 0.87 -4.57 9.94
C GLY A 493 -0.44 -5.19 10.45
N ALA A 494 -1.54 -5.12 9.70
CA ALA A 494 -2.78 -5.80 10.05
C ALA A 494 -2.64 -7.33 10.07
N VAL A 495 -1.93 -7.90 9.08
CA VAL A 495 -1.66 -9.35 9.03
C VAL A 495 -0.76 -9.78 10.18
N LEU A 496 0.33 -9.06 10.46
CA LEU A 496 1.23 -9.38 11.56
C LEU A 496 0.51 -9.34 12.91
N ASP A 497 -0.20 -8.25 13.20
CA ASP A 497 -0.87 -8.07 14.47
C ASP A 497 -1.93 -9.17 14.72
N TRP A 498 -2.60 -9.66 13.68
CA TRP A 498 -3.60 -10.71 13.85
C TRP A 498 -3.00 -12.12 13.82
N ILE A 499 -2.24 -12.46 12.76
CA ILE A 499 -1.74 -13.82 12.52
C ILE A 499 -0.48 -14.11 13.35
N ALA A 500 0.52 -13.24 13.27
CA ALA A 500 1.84 -13.52 13.81
C ALA A 500 1.90 -13.21 15.31
N HIS A 501 1.62 -11.96 15.68
CA HIS A 501 1.78 -11.43 17.04
C HIS A 501 0.54 -11.61 17.92
N ARG A 502 -0.64 -11.83 17.31
CA ARG A 502 -1.93 -11.98 18.01
C ARG A 502 -2.27 -10.84 18.99
N ARG A 503 -1.95 -9.63 18.57
CA ARG A 503 -2.24 -8.37 19.30
C ARG A 503 -3.65 -7.85 19.05
N ILE A 504 -4.28 -8.27 17.95
CA ILE A 504 -5.63 -7.83 17.57
C ILE A 504 -6.58 -9.00 17.34
N GLN A 505 -7.87 -8.73 17.54
CA GLN A 505 -8.96 -9.66 17.29
C GLN A 505 -9.43 -9.58 15.80
N PRO A 506 -10.13 -10.61 15.29
CA PRO A 506 -10.71 -10.60 13.94
C PRO A 506 -11.49 -9.34 13.58
N SER A 507 -12.26 -8.75 14.50
CA SER A 507 -13.02 -7.52 14.26
C SER A 507 -12.13 -6.30 14.01
N GLN A 508 -11.01 -6.22 14.71
CA GLN A 508 -10.02 -5.16 14.53
C GLN A 508 -9.22 -5.36 13.24
N PHE A 509 -8.90 -6.61 12.89
CA PHE A 509 -8.31 -6.95 11.59
C PHE A 509 -9.26 -6.54 10.45
N ASP A 510 -10.53 -6.94 10.52
CA ASP A 510 -11.55 -6.58 9.53
C ASP A 510 -11.65 -5.07 9.39
N GLN A 511 -11.74 -4.33 10.50
CA GLN A 511 -11.80 -2.87 10.47
C GLN A 511 -10.59 -2.24 9.76
N ARG A 512 -9.37 -2.76 9.98
CA ARG A 512 -8.16 -2.27 9.30
C ARG A 512 -8.21 -2.57 7.81
N ILE A 513 -8.61 -3.77 7.40
CA ILE A 513 -8.79 -4.12 5.99
C ILE A 513 -9.84 -3.21 5.34
N GLN A 514 -11.03 -3.09 5.94
CA GLN A 514 -12.11 -2.24 5.44
C GLN A 514 -11.68 -0.77 5.29
N THR A 515 -10.87 -0.27 6.22
CA THR A 515 -10.28 1.08 6.15
C THR A 515 -9.34 1.22 4.95
N LEU A 516 -8.54 0.21 4.62
CA LEU A 516 -7.67 0.24 3.44
C LEU A 516 -8.49 0.25 2.14
N LEU A 517 -9.59 -0.51 2.07
CA LEU A 517 -10.44 -0.60 0.88
C LEU A 517 -11.09 0.72 0.48
N ILE A 518 -11.27 1.66 1.41
CA ILE A 518 -11.92 2.97 1.17
C ILE A 518 -10.91 4.11 1.01
N ARG A 519 -9.67 3.89 1.43
CA ARG A 519 -8.64 4.94 1.52
C ARG A 519 -8.12 5.33 0.16
N TYR A 520 -7.89 4.35 -0.72
CA TYR A 520 -7.22 4.54 -2.00
C TYR A 520 -8.19 4.37 -3.18
N PRO A 521 -7.93 5.03 -4.33
CA PRO A 521 -8.62 4.74 -5.58
C PRO A 521 -8.52 3.26 -5.95
N ARG A 522 -9.52 2.75 -6.66
CA ARG A 522 -9.63 1.33 -6.96
C ARG A 522 -8.41 0.81 -7.72
N GLN A 523 -7.95 1.52 -8.75
CA GLN A 523 -6.81 1.09 -9.58
C GLN A 523 -5.56 0.84 -8.73
N SER A 524 -5.22 1.78 -7.84
CA SER A 524 -4.11 1.62 -6.92
C SER A 524 -4.32 0.50 -5.92
N LEU A 525 -5.52 0.37 -5.35
CA LEU A 525 -5.84 -0.69 -4.40
C LEU A 525 -5.53 -2.09 -4.99
N TYR A 526 -5.88 -2.31 -6.27
CA TYR A 526 -5.60 -3.57 -6.96
C TYR A 526 -4.15 -3.75 -7.39
N ALA A 527 -3.34 -2.70 -7.34
CA ALA A 527 -1.90 -2.74 -7.61
C ALA A 527 -1.02 -2.70 -6.35
N MET A 528 -1.61 -2.57 -5.15
CA MET A 528 -0.89 -2.50 -3.87
C MET A 528 0.12 -3.65 -3.72
N TYR A 529 1.37 -3.33 -3.40
CA TYR A 529 2.44 -4.31 -3.23
C TYR A 529 2.33 -4.97 -1.85
N ASN A 530 1.69 -6.13 -1.79
CA ASN A 530 1.33 -6.82 -0.54
C ASN A 530 2.40 -7.82 -0.12
N MET A 531 3.30 -7.39 0.77
CA MET A 531 4.40 -8.21 1.29
C MET A 531 4.20 -8.59 2.76
N LEU A 532 4.68 -9.77 3.15
CA LEU A 532 4.72 -10.22 4.55
C LEU A 532 6.04 -9.82 5.23
N SER A 533 7.13 -9.80 4.49
CA SER A 533 8.43 -9.29 4.90
C SER A 533 9.16 -8.65 3.72
N SER A 534 10.29 -8.01 3.99
CA SER A 534 11.19 -7.38 3.02
C SER A 534 12.60 -7.30 3.61
N HIS A 535 13.54 -6.79 2.82
CA HIS A 535 14.92 -6.52 3.26
C HIS A 535 15.08 -5.48 4.40
N ASP A 536 14.02 -4.78 4.81
CA ASP A 536 14.02 -3.81 5.93
C ASP A 536 13.24 -4.28 7.14
N THR A 537 12.66 -5.48 7.08
CA THR A 537 11.84 -6.03 8.17
C THR A 537 12.30 -7.43 8.55
N PRO A 538 12.05 -7.90 9.79
CA PRO A 538 12.24 -9.30 10.12
C PRO A 538 11.49 -10.23 9.17
N ARG A 539 12.07 -11.42 8.96
CA ARG A 539 11.47 -12.49 8.15
C ARG A 539 10.11 -12.88 8.70
N PHE A 540 9.15 -13.21 7.84
CA PHE A 540 7.80 -13.53 8.33
C PHE A 540 7.78 -14.78 9.23
N ARG A 541 8.65 -15.78 8.96
CA ARG A 541 8.84 -16.92 9.87
C ARG A 541 9.26 -16.48 11.28
N ARG A 542 10.15 -15.49 11.38
CA ARG A 542 10.59 -14.91 12.66
C ARG A 542 9.44 -14.24 13.38
N GLU A 543 8.66 -13.43 12.67
CA GLU A 543 7.49 -12.73 13.21
C GLU A 543 6.44 -13.73 13.75
N CYS A 544 6.29 -14.89 13.10
CA CYS A 544 5.44 -16.00 13.56
C CYS A 544 6.03 -16.82 14.72
N GLY A 545 7.21 -16.46 15.25
CA GLY A 545 7.90 -17.22 16.30
C GLY A 545 8.35 -18.62 15.84
N GLY A 546 8.57 -18.81 14.54
CA GLY A 546 8.92 -20.09 13.94
C GLY A 546 7.75 -21.04 13.66
N ASP A 547 6.51 -20.68 14.03
CA ASP A 547 5.33 -21.55 13.80
C ASP A 547 4.89 -21.54 12.33
N LEU A 548 5.25 -22.60 11.60
CA LEU A 548 4.92 -22.72 10.18
C LEU A 548 3.41 -22.75 9.88
N ARG A 549 2.56 -23.11 10.85
CA ARG A 549 1.10 -23.06 10.64
C ARG A 549 0.65 -21.62 10.46
N ARG A 550 1.21 -20.69 11.22
CA ARG A 550 0.96 -19.24 11.08
C ARG A 550 1.59 -18.69 9.80
N VAL A 551 2.78 -19.17 9.43
CA VAL A 551 3.40 -18.82 8.14
C VAL A 551 2.47 -19.19 6.98
N LYS A 552 1.90 -20.40 7.00
CA LYS A 552 0.93 -20.85 5.99
C LYS A 552 -0.36 -20.01 5.95
N LEU A 553 -0.84 -19.53 7.10
CA LEU A 553 -1.99 -18.61 7.16
C LEU A 553 -1.67 -17.24 6.56
N GLY A 554 -0.47 -16.70 6.82
CA GLY A 554 -0.02 -15.44 6.22
C GLY A 554 0.06 -15.51 4.71
N PHE A 555 0.65 -16.58 4.14
CA PHE A 555 0.67 -16.78 2.68
C PHE A 555 -0.74 -16.97 2.10
N LEU A 556 -1.64 -17.66 2.80
CA LEU A 556 -3.04 -17.79 2.38
C LEU A 556 -3.72 -16.43 2.29
N LEU A 557 -3.56 -15.57 3.28
CA LEU A 557 -4.05 -14.18 3.25
C LEU A 557 -3.39 -13.37 2.14
N GLN A 558 -2.07 -13.48 1.98
CA GLN A 558 -1.31 -12.76 0.96
C GLN A 558 -1.84 -13.07 -0.45
N MET A 559 -2.02 -14.35 -0.77
CA MET A 559 -2.46 -14.78 -2.10
C MET A 559 -3.95 -14.55 -2.35
N THR A 560 -4.73 -14.24 -1.32
CA THR A 560 -6.18 -13.98 -1.41
C THR A 560 -6.57 -12.52 -1.15
N ALA A 561 -5.61 -11.65 -0.81
CA ALA A 561 -5.81 -10.22 -0.67
C ALA A 561 -6.04 -9.49 -2.00
N ILE A 562 -6.69 -8.31 -1.93
CA ILE A 562 -6.72 -7.34 -3.04
C ILE A 562 -5.35 -6.68 -3.13
N GLY A 563 -4.83 -6.53 -4.34
CA GLY A 563 -3.46 -6.06 -4.60
C GLY A 563 -2.61 -7.16 -5.20
N ALA A 564 -1.34 -6.86 -5.43
CA ALA A 564 -0.33 -7.76 -5.98
C ALA A 564 0.50 -8.39 -4.85
N PRO A 565 0.42 -9.72 -4.63
CA PRO A 565 1.25 -10.43 -3.66
C PRO A 565 2.73 -10.26 -3.97
N ALA A 566 3.56 -10.10 -2.94
CA ALA A 566 5.00 -9.92 -3.06
C ALA A 566 5.77 -10.81 -2.08
N ILE A 567 6.53 -11.77 -2.61
CA ILE A 567 7.33 -12.71 -1.83
C ILE A 567 8.75 -12.17 -1.69
N TYR A 568 9.29 -12.12 -0.47
CA TYR A 568 10.70 -11.78 -0.25
C TYR A 568 11.55 -13.05 -0.33
N TYR A 569 12.66 -13.02 -1.08
CA TYR A 569 13.39 -14.24 -1.44
C TYR A 569 13.67 -15.16 -0.25
N GLY A 570 13.27 -16.43 -0.33
CA GLY A 570 13.47 -17.40 0.74
C GLY A 570 12.31 -17.49 1.74
N ASP A 571 11.35 -16.56 1.77
CA ASP A 571 10.17 -16.70 2.63
C ASP A 571 9.29 -17.91 2.22
N GLU A 572 9.27 -18.25 0.93
CA GLU A 572 8.56 -19.41 0.36
C GLU A 572 9.12 -20.76 0.82
N ILE A 573 10.40 -20.80 1.23
CA ILE A 573 11.01 -21.94 1.90
C ILE A 573 11.05 -21.74 3.42
N GLY A 574 10.60 -20.60 3.94
CA GLY A 574 10.59 -20.30 5.36
C GLY A 574 11.97 -19.94 5.90
N LEU A 575 12.76 -19.17 5.17
CA LEU A 575 14.02 -18.64 5.68
C LEU A 575 13.76 -17.75 6.93
N ASP A 576 14.53 -17.97 8.00
CA ASP A 576 14.42 -17.22 9.25
C ASP A 576 15.41 -16.05 9.31
N GLY A 577 15.13 -15.04 10.13
CA GLY A 577 15.97 -13.85 10.28
C GLY A 577 15.31 -12.71 11.07
N GLY A 578 16.06 -12.13 12.01
CA GLY A 578 15.69 -10.97 12.82
C GLY A 578 15.73 -9.65 12.04
N GLY A 579 15.95 -8.52 12.73
CA GLY A 579 16.12 -7.23 12.05
C GLY A 579 17.38 -7.17 11.19
N THR A 580 17.50 -6.14 10.36
CA THR A 580 18.68 -5.89 9.51
C THR A 580 19.97 -5.91 10.33
N PRO A 581 21.02 -6.66 9.91
CA PRO A 581 21.18 -7.38 8.63
C PRO A 581 20.73 -8.86 8.64
N ASP A 582 20.22 -9.40 9.74
CA ASP A 582 19.91 -10.83 9.88
C ASP A 582 18.73 -11.31 9.00
N ASN A 583 17.85 -10.40 8.57
CA ASN A 583 16.82 -10.68 7.56
C ASN A 583 17.37 -10.88 6.14
N ARG A 584 18.66 -10.59 5.89
CA ARG A 584 19.31 -10.65 4.57
C ARG A 584 20.19 -11.90 4.42
N ARG A 585 19.93 -13.00 5.14
CA ARG A 585 20.72 -14.24 5.01
C ARG A 585 20.76 -14.75 3.56
N PRO A 586 21.86 -15.39 3.11
CA PRO A 586 21.92 -15.99 1.79
C PRO A 586 20.81 -17.01 1.57
N MET A 587 20.29 -17.08 0.35
CA MET A 587 19.39 -18.15 -0.07
C MET A 587 20.16 -19.48 -0.10
N HIS A 588 19.62 -20.50 0.54
CA HIS A 588 20.12 -21.87 0.42
C HIS A 588 19.25 -22.67 -0.54
N TRP A 589 19.90 -23.54 -1.32
CA TRP A 589 19.25 -24.30 -2.40
C TRP A 589 19.05 -25.77 -2.05
N GLU A 590 19.72 -26.25 -1.01
CA GLU A 590 19.53 -27.59 -0.47
C GLU A 590 18.43 -27.56 0.60
N LEU A 591 17.21 -27.90 0.18
CA LEU A 591 16.04 -27.79 1.03
C LEU A 591 15.86 -29.05 1.91
N THR A 592 15.32 -28.86 3.10
CA THR A 592 14.76 -29.92 3.93
C THR A 592 13.36 -30.33 3.46
N ASP A 593 12.80 -31.42 4.00
CA ASP A 593 11.42 -31.84 3.67
C ASP A 593 10.37 -30.83 4.12
N GLU A 594 10.59 -30.18 5.27
CA GLU A 594 9.71 -29.14 5.80
C GLU A 594 9.66 -27.92 4.85
N GLU A 595 10.82 -27.48 4.37
CA GLU A 595 10.96 -26.36 3.44
C GLU A 595 10.38 -26.69 2.06
N ARG A 596 10.60 -27.91 1.55
CA ARG A 596 9.94 -28.41 0.33
C ARG A 596 8.41 -28.42 0.46
N ALA A 597 7.89 -28.82 1.62
CA ALA A 597 6.45 -28.85 1.87
C ALA A 597 5.85 -27.44 1.91
N LEU A 598 6.56 -26.46 2.50
CA LEU A 598 6.14 -25.06 2.47
C LEU A 598 6.19 -24.49 1.04
N LEU A 599 7.28 -24.72 0.31
CA LEU A 599 7.41 -24.29 -1.09
C LEU A 599 6.28 -24.83 -1.96
N SER A 600 5.96 -26.13 -1.82
CA SER A 600 4.87 -26.77 -2.56
C SER A 600 3.51 -26.15 -2.23
N TYR A 601 3.29 -25.80 -0.96
CA TYR A 601 2.09 -25.10 -0.54
C TYR A 601 1.99 -23.68 -1.13
N VAL A 602 3.09 -22.91 -1.13
CA VAL A 602 3.13 -21.57 -1.73
C VAL A 602 2.90 -21.64 -3.26
N LYS A 603 3.56 -22.59 -3.95
CA LYS A 603 3.30 -22.89 -5.38
C LYS A 603 1.82 -23.14 -5.65
N ARG A 604 1.17 -23.96 -4.82
CA ARG A 604 -0.27 -24.26 -4.93
C ARG A 604 -1.14 -23.02 -4.74
N LEU A 605 -0.83 -22.15 -3.76
CA LEU A 605 -1.57 -20.90 -3.55
C LEU A 605 -1.46 -19.95 -4.75
N ILE A 606 -0.27 -19.82 -5.33
CA ILE A 606 -0.03 -19.01 -6.53
C ILE A 606 -0.83 -19.57 -7.71
N ALA A 607 -0.79 -20.88 -7.94
CA ALA A 607 -1.57 -21.54 -8.99
C ALA A 607 -3.09 -21.29 -8.82
N VAL A 608 -3.62 -21.44 -7.60
CA VAL A 608 -5.03 -21.16 -7.30
C VAL A 608 -5.38 -19.70 -7.56
N ARG A 609 -4.53 -18.76 -7.13
CA ARG A 609 -4.73 -17.32 -7.40
C ARG A 609 -4.80 -17.04 -8.90
N LYS A 610 -3.87 -17.59 -9.69
CA LYS A 610 -3.83 -17.39 -11.15
C LYS A 610 -5.06 -17.98 -11.83
N ALA A 611 -5.49 -19.17 -11.41
CA ALA A 611 -6.65 -19.85 -11.97
C ALA A 611 -8.01 -19.26 -11.52
N THR A 612 -8.07 -18.49 -10.41
CA THR A 612 -9.31 -17.88 -9.90
C THR A 612 -9.34 -16.36 -10.13
N PRO A 613 -10.06 -15.85 -11.16
CA PRO A 613 -10.19 -14.41 -11.41
C PRO A 613 -10.63 -13.60 -10.19
N ALA A 614 -11.54 -14.12 -9.36
CA ALA A 614 -11.99 -13.42 -8.15
C ALA A 614 -10.85 -13.08 -7.18
N LEU A 615 -9.85 -13.95 -7.04
CA LEU A 615 -8.71 -13.70 -6.14
C LEU A 615 -7.80 -12.55 -6.64
N ARG A 616 -7.80 -12.28 -7.95
CA ARG A 616 -7.04 -11.17 -8.55
C ARG A 616 -7.87 -9.90 -8.64
N ARG A 617 -9.09 -9.99 -9.18
CA ARG A 617 -9.91 -8.85 -9.61
C ARG A 617 -11.22 -8.66 -8.83
N GLY A 618 -11.58 -9.61 -7.96
CA GLY A 618 -12.80 -9.55 -7.15
C GLY A 618 -12.74 -8.51 -6.03
N GLU A 619 -13.89 -8.00 -5.61
CA GLU A 619 -14.08 -7.18 -4.42
C GLU A 619 -13.96 -8.03 -3.15
N TRP A 620 -13.67 -7.40 -2.01
CA TRP A 620 -13.62 -8.05 -0.71
C TRP A 620 -14.97 -7.92 -0.01
N GLN A 621 -15.52 -9.02 0.47
CA GLN A 621 -16.77 -9.05 1.23
C GLN A 621 -16.58 -9.87 2.50
N THR A 622 -16.66 -9.23 3.66
CA THR A 622 -16.63 -9.91 4.96
C THR A 622 -17.88 -10.77 5.12
N LEU A 623 -17.69 -12.04 5.50
CA LEU A 623 -18.77 -13.02 5.72
C LEU A 623 -18.96 -13.35 7.20
N ARG A 624 -17.86 -13.46 7.95
CA ARG A 624 -17.88 -13.79 9.37
C ARG A 624 -16.71 -13.12 10.10
N VAL A 625 -17.04 -12.55 11.24
CA VAL A 625 -16.09 -12.05 12.25
C VAL A 625 -16.50 -12.65 13.58
N ASP A 626 -15.62 -13.43 14.20
CA ASP A 626 -15.88 -14.08 15.48
C ASP A 626 -14.65 -13.97 16.39
N ASP A 627 -14.68 -12.94 17.22
CA ASP A 627 -13.59 -12.60 18.13
C ASP A 627 -13.36 -13.67 19.19
N ALA A 628 -14.43 -14.24 19.74
CA ALA A 628 -14.35 -15.25 20.79
C ALA A 628 -13.67 -16.55 20.32
N ARG A 629 -13.85 -16.91 19.05
CA ARG A 629 -13.27 -18.12 18.44
C ARG A 629 -12.02 -17.84 17.60
N ASN A 630 -11.59 -16.58 17.51
CA ASN A 630 -10.53 -16.09 16.62
C ASN A 630 -10.69 -16.57 15.16
N LEU A 631 -11.91 -16.40 14.65
CA LEU A 631 -12.34 -16.95 13.37
C LEU A 631 -12.79 -15.83 12.43
N TYR A 632 -12.36 -15.94 11.19
CA TYR A 632 -12.66 -14.95 10.16
C TYR A 632 -12.96 -15.64 8.84
N ALA A 633 -13.95 -15.12 8.12
CA ALA A 633 -14.24 -15.54 6.77
C ALA A 633 -14.61 -14.34 5.90
N PHE A 634 -14.14 -14.37 4.66
CA PHE A 634 -14.45 -13.37 3.64
C PHE A 634 -14.61 -14.03 2.28
N ALA A 635 -15.26 -13.34 1.35
CA ALA A 635 -15.33 -13.70 -0.04
C ALA A 635 -14.56 -12.70 -0.90
N ARG A 636 -14.00 -13.21 -1.99
CA ARG A 636 -13.60 -12.42 -3.15
C ARG A 636 -14.66 -12.60 -4.23
N VAL A 637 -15.23 -11.50 -4.74
CA VAL A 637 -16.38 -11.55 -5.66
C VAL A 637 -16.20 -10.58 -6.82
N ILE A 638 -16.24 -11.07 -8.05
CA ILE A 638 -16.41 -10.23 -9.24
C ILE A 638 -17.91 -9.94 -9.38
N ARG A 639 -18.29 -8.67 -9.29
CA ARG A 639 -19.66 -8.23 -9.56
C ARG A 639 -19.70 -7.70 -10.98
N GLU A 640 -20.30 -8.44 -11.90
CA GLU A 640 -20.52 -7.92 -13.25
C GLU A 640 -21.43 -6.68 -13.21
N PRO A 641 -21.13 -5.64 -14.00
CA PRO A 641 -22.13 -4.63 -14.33
C PRO A 641 -23.29 -5.35 -15.05
N GLN A 642 -24.47 -5.36 -14.44
CA GLN A 642 -25.64 -6.09 -14.93
C GLN A 642 -26.10 -5.65 -16.35
N PRO A 643 -26.78 -6.55 -17.11
CA PRO A 643 -27.09 -7.94 -16.78
C PRO A 643 -26.22 -8.98 -17.51
N PRO A 644 -25.97 -10.15 -16.88
CA PRO A 644 -24.86 -11.05 -17.19
C PRO A 644 -25.13 -11.98 -18.37
N ALA A 645 -24.05 -12.36 -19.06
CA ALA A 645 -23.96 -13.66 -19.70
C ALA A 645 -23.35 -14.63 -18.67
N LYS A 646 -24.18 -15.48 -18.02
CA LYS A 646 -23.80 -16.59 -17.12
C LYS A 646 -22.48 -16.42 -16.33
N ALA A 647 -22.57 -16.14 -15.02
CA ALA A 647 -21.43 -16.20 -14.10
C ALA A 647 -20.53 -17.41 -14.39
N ALA A 648 -19.28 -17.15 -14.74
CA ALA A 648 -18.30 -18.17 -15.10
C ALA A 648 -17.74 -18.84 -13.84
N SER A 649 -17.17 -20.05 -13.98
CA SER A 649 -16.41 -20.64 -12.87
C SER A 649 -15.22 -19.71 -12.53
N GLY A 650 -15.10 -19.32 -11.25
CA GLY A 650 -14.01 -18.45 -10.77
C GLY A 650 -14.38 -17.01 -10.40
N ASP A 651 -15.66 -16.62 -10.51
CA ASP A 651 -16.14 -15.27 -10.14
C ASP A 651 -16.34 -15.07 -8.63
N ILE A 652 -16.30 -16.15 -7.85
CA ILE A 652 -16.36 -16.12 -6.39
C ILE A 652 -15.37 -17.10 -5.78
N ALA A 653 -14.69 -16.66 -4.73
CA ALA A 653 -13.91 -17.51 -3.84
C ALA A 653 -14.25 -17.17 -2.38
N VAL A 654 -14.38 -18.17 -1.53
CA VAL A 654 -14.62 -18.01 -0.09
C VAL A 654 -13.38 -18.46 0.68
N ILE A 655 -12.89 -17.60 1.54
CA ILE A 655 -11.68 -17.81 2.33
C ILE A 655 -12.10 -17.96 3.79
N LEU A 656 -11.64 -19.05 4.40
CA LEU A 656 -11.91 -19.41 5.78
C LEU A 656 -10.60 -19.44 6.58
N ILE A 657 -10.59 -18.83 7.76
CA ILE A 657 -9.40 -18.76 8.62
C ILE A 657 -9.81 -19.03 10.07
N ASN A 658 -9.26 -20.12 10.62
CA ASN A 658 -9.23 -20.40 12.04
C ASN A 658 -7.83 -20.06 12.57
N ASN A 659 -7.67 -18.87 13.16
CA ASN A 659 -6.44 -18.46 13.84
C ASN A 659 -6.47 -18.81 15.35
N GLY A 660 -7.48 -19.58 15.79
CA GLY A 660 -7.62 -20.10 17.14
C GLY A 660 -6.77 -21.35 17.40
N GLU A 661 -6.55 -21.65 18.68
CA GLU A 661 -5.81 -22.83 19.15
C GLU A 661 -6.68 -24.08 19.30
N GLN A 662 -7.97 -23.97 19.02
CA GLN A 662 -8.94 -25.06 19.14
C GLN A 662 -9.54 -25.40 17.77
N PRO A 663 -9.90 -26.66 17.52
CA PRO A 663 -10.72 -27.01 16.37
C PRO A 663 -12.03 -26.22 16.39
N GLN A 664 -12.47 -25.73 15.24
CA GLN A 664 -13.70 -24.95 15.09
C GLN A 664 -14.53 -25.50 13.94
N THR A 665 -15.85 -25.49 14.09
CA THR A 665 -16.77 -25.71 12.97
C THR A 665 -17.26 -24.35 12.47
N ILE A 666 -17.02 -24.05 11.19
CA ILE A 666 -17.57 -22.88 10.53
C ILE A 666 -18.88 -23.24 9.85
N GLU A 667 -19.89 -22.41 10.09
CA GLU A 667 -21.17 -22.43 9.40
C GLU A 667 -21.37 -21.09 8.69
N LEU A 668 -21.49 -21.10 7.36
CA LEU A 668 -21.68 -19.90 6.55
C LEU A 668 -22.91 -20.01 5.65
N PRO A 669 -23.75 -18.96 5.58
CA PRO A 669 -24.77 -18.87 4.55
C PRO A 669 -24.09 -18.68 3.19
N MET A 670 -24.38 -19.56 2.24
CA MET A 670 -23.84 -19.47 0.89
C MET A 670 -24.88 -18.88 -0.08
N PRO A 671 -24.43 -18.21 -1.16
CA PRO A 671 -25.32 -17.74 -2.22
C PRO A 671 -26.18 -18.89 -2.77
N HIS A 672 -27.47 -18.62 -2.99
CA HIS A 672 -28.37 -19.58 -3.62
C HIS A 672 -27.89 -19.92 -5.04
N GLY A 673 -27.96 -21.20 -5.40
CA GLY A 673 -27.65 -21.67 -6.77
C GLY A 673 -26.28 -22.33 -6.96
N ILE A 674 -25.40 -22.35 -5.95
CA ILE A 674 -24.15 -23.11 -5.99
C ILE A 674 -24.36 -24.46 -5.27
N PRO A 675 -24.34 -25.61 -5.99
CA PRO A 675 -24.68 -26.91 -5.41
C PRO A 675 -23.57 -27.50 -4.54
N ALA A 676 -22.31 -27.22 -4.86
CA ALA A 676 -21.14 -27.73 -4.14
C ALA A 676 -19.95 -26.76 -4.26
N TRP A 677 -19.09 -26.81 -3.24
CA TRP A 677 -17.87 -26.03 -3.12
C TRP A 677 -16.67 -26.96 -3.08
N GLN A 678 -15.60 -26.61 -3.78
CA GLN A 678 -14.35 -27.38 -3.81
C GLN A 678 -13.27 -26.67 -2.99
N ILE A 679 -12.46 -27.42 -2.24
CA ILE A 679 -11.27 -26.89 -1.55
C ILE A 679 -10.14 -26.79 -2.58
N ALA A 680 -9.88 -25.56 -3.06
CA ALA A 680 -8.84 -25.30 -4.04
C ALA A 680 -7.43 -25.38 -3.43
N ALA A 681 -7.26 -24.81 -2.23
CA ALA A 681 -6.04 -24.90 -1.43
C ALA A 681 -6.37 -24.79 0.07
N ALA A 682 -5.51 -25.36 0.89
CA ALA A 682 -5.69 -25.41 2.34
C ALA A 682 -4.34 -25.55 3.05
N THR A 683 -4.25 -25.05 4.29
CA THR A 683 -3.02 -25.14 5.10
C THR A 683 -2.68 -26.59 5.52
N HIS A 684 -3.66 -27.48 5.45
CA HIS A 684 -3.59 -28.90 5.77
C HIS A 684 -4.59 -29.68 4.91
N ASP A 685 -4.47 -31.01 4.91
CA ASP A 685 -5.43 -31.88 4.24
C ASP A 685 -6.69 -32.07 5.10
N PHE A 686 -7.85 -31.71 4.55
CA PHE A 686 -9.15 -31.86 5.19
C PHE A 686 -9.77 -33.25 4.99
N GLY A 687 -9.14 -34.14 4.22
CA GLY A 687 -9.62 -35.49 3.92
C GLY A 687 -10.86 -35.53 3.00
N GLN A 688 -11.22 -34.38 2.42
CA GLN A 688 -12.34 -34.21 1.51
C GLN A 688 -12.02 -33.06 0.54
N GLU A 689 -12.32 -33.23 -0.75
CA GLU A 689 -12.04 -32.21 -1.77
C GLU A 689 -13.26 -31.34 -2.08
N SER A 690 -14.47 -31.84 -1.80
CA SER A 690 -15.74 -31.18 -2.12
C SER A 690 -16.67 -31.17 -0.92
N LEU A 691 -17.35 -30.05 -0.73
CA LEU A 691 -18.28 -29.74 0.35
C LEU A 691 -19.67 -29.48 -0.27
N PRO A 692 -20.68 -30.32 0.01
CA PRO A 692 -22.04 -30.07 -0.47
C PRO A 692 -22.66 -28.86 0.25
N ALA A 693 -23.35 -28.00 -0.50
CA ALA A 693 -24.13 -26.91 0.11
C ALA A 693 -25.43 -27.48 0.72
N ARG A 694 -25.41 -27.81 2.01
CA ARG A 694 -26.57 -28.40 2.70
C ARG A 694 -27.53 -27.28 3.13
N LYS A 695 -28.74 -27.24 2.54
CA LYS A 695 -29.77 -26.22 2.85
C LYS A 695 -29.28 -24.77 2.69
N GLY A 696 -28.37 -24.50 1.74
CA GLY A 696 -27.79 -23.16 1.54
C GLY A 696 -26.74 -22.77 2.58
N GLN A 697 -26.29 -23.71 3.41
CA GLN A 697 -25.18 -23.50 4.35
C GLN A 697 -23.96 -24.34 3.95
N LEU A 698 -22.79 -23.75 4.12
CA LEU A 698 -21.50 -24.43 4.11
C LEU A 698 -21.13 -24.77 5.54
N ILE A 699 -20.74 -26.03 5.79
CA ILE A 699 -20.23 -26.50 7.07
C ILE A 699 -18.84 -27.11 6.87
N LEU A 700 -17.83 -26.60 7.56
CA LEU A 700 -16.47 -27.13 7.53
C LEU A 700 -15.87 -27.19 8.94
N SER A 701 -15.34 -28.36 9.31
CA SER A 701 -14.54 -28.53 10.52
C SER A 701 -13.09 -28.14 10.22
N MET A 702 -12.55 -27.21 10.99
CA MET A 702 -11.23 -26.62 10.82
C MET A 702 -10.36 -26.89 12.04
N PRO A 703 -9.22 -27.59 11.90
CA PRO A 703 -8.20 -27.70 12.94
C PRO A 703 -7.71 -26.35 13.44
N PRO A 704 -7.01 -26.31 14.60
CA PRO A 704 -6.30 -25.12 15.06
C PRO A 704 -5.36 -24.57 13.98
N LEU A 705 -5.24 -23.24 13.91
CA LEU A 705 -4.30 -22.54 13.02
C LEU A 705 -4.39 -23.01 11.56
N SER A 706 -5.60 -23.02 11.02
CA SER A 706 -5.86 -23.54 9.69
C SER A 706 -6.70 -22.62 8.81
N GLY A 707 -6.56 -22.80 7.50
CA GLY A 707 -7.28 -21.99 6.52
C GLY A 707 -7.57 -22.76 5.24
N ALA A 708 -8.59 -22.34 4.52
CA ALA A 708 -9.04 -22.94 3.26
C ALA A 708 -9.52 -21.89 2.26
N ILE A 709 -9.29 -22.15 0.97
CA ILE A 709 -9.84 -21.42 -0.16
C ILE A 709 -10.88 -22.32 -0.83
N LEU A 710 -12.12 -21.86 -0.87
CA LEU A 710 -13.25 -22.56 -1.46
C LEU A 710 -13.71 -21.87 -2.74
N VAL A 711 -13.98 -22.65 -3.77
CA VAL A 711 -14.45 -22.18 -5.08
C VAL A 711 -15.67 -23.01 -5.53
N PRO A 712 -16.57 -22.47 -6.36
CA PRO A 712 -17.70 -23.26 -6.90
C PRO A 712 -17.21 -24.47 -7.70
N ALA A 713 -17.82 -25.64 -7.47
CA ALA A 713 -17.52 -26.85 -8.22
C ALA A 713 -18.33 -26.93 -9.54
N PRO A 714 -17.80 -27.55 -10.61
CA PRO A 714 -16.44 -28.10 -10.72
C PRO A 714 -15.41 -26.99 -10.98
N TYR A 715 -14.27 -27.06 -10.30
CA TYR A 715 -13.15 -26.15 -10.54
C TYR A 715 -11.99 -26.91 -11.20
N PRO A 716 -11.48 -26.46 -12.36
CA PRO A 716 -10.36 -27.10 -13.03
C PRO A 716 -9.09 -26.87 -12.20
N LEU A 717 -8.72 -27.85 -11.38
CA LEU A 717 -7.38 -27.90 -10.79
C LEU A 717 -6.39 -28.35 -11.87
N THR A 718 -6.16 -27.53 -12.90
CA THR A 718 -5.07 -27.78 -13.85
C THR A 718 -3.78 -27.26 -13.23
N GLY A 719 -2.87 -28.17 -12.88
CA GLY A 719 -1.52 -27.79 -12.43
C GLY A 719 -0.81 -28.79 -11.49
N GLY A 720 -1.43 -29.90 -11.11
CA GLY A 720 -0.67 -31.03 -10.57
C GLY A 720 0.04 -31.71 -11.73
N THR A 721 1.34 -31.47 -11.89
CA THR A 721 2.20 -32.33 -12.70
C THR A 721 2.24 -33.70 -12.04
N GLU A 722 1.35 -34.60 -12.45
CA GLU A 722 1.75 -35.99 -12.64
C GLU A 722 2.70 -36.02 -13.84
N GLN A 723 3.99 -35.83 -13.55
CA GLN A 723 5.14 -36.47 -14.21
C GLN A 723 6.41 -36.17 -13.43
#